data_AF-A0A2E1KPC0-F1
#
_entry.id   AF-A0A2E1KPC0-F1
#
_cell.length_a   1.000
_cell.length_b   1.000
_cell.length_c   1.000
_cell.angle_alpha   90.00
_cell.angle_beta   90.00
_cell.angle_gamma   90.00
#
_symmetry.space_group_name_H-M   'P 1'
#
loop_
_entity.id
_entity.type
_entity.pdbx_description
1 polymer ?
#
loop_
_entity_poly.entity_id
_entity_poly.type
_entity_poly.pdbx_seq_one_letter_code
_entity_poly.pdbx_strand_id
1 'polypeptide(L)'
;MIAPRFFVWIGICVVLVGQLVWSQEDADQKDAKVEVPAGHSYHGEFLNEGPRQKAYLMSGTGHVRFPVTSKSEDAKRFVEQGLGQLYGFWYLESERSFRQAAALDPDCAMAYWGAALATRGSAKRSGGFIAEAVKRKDSVSERERMYIEAYDAFLKAGDKKKKERAQKYTKALESIALQFPDDVEAKALLALQLYNNRRAGIETLSYLAIDSLVQQIFAVEPYHSAHHFRIHLWDHKKPEVALSSAALCGQTSPSIAHMWHMPGHIYSRLKRYDDACWQQEASARVDHHRMMRDRVMPDEIHNFAHNNEWFIRNLNYVGRVRDAVDLAKNMIELPRHPRYNTLKKFGSTRYGRMRLFETLMRYELWEELLTLSDTPYLPPTDNKDEQVKRLRHVGVASVRGGDSDRAAQVLADLDQRKGSLEQERTEAVAAAEGKAREKAIDAKRVQQARDQAEKKVRDDGGDDATATEAGDEAVERSREEQLKEKKKDIDKAKKDARKPLDGQIAAVEKAVAEISGHQSVASGEFSEALERFKKAGGVDAAYRSTIQHRAGDSEKAIEAVQKHVDKHPGEVQPLAMLIDLLWQAGKRDDAKSAFVKLRAQSRAIDMASPVFSRLAPIAEALGHPGDWREVSPPPDDVGRRPALDDLGPFRWQPLPAPGWELEDADGKRVSLEQFKGRPVVLIFYLGYGCLHCAEQLQAFAPMVAEFEKAGLAMCAISTDGPADLKKSVENYDKGKLPIPLTSNAGLEVFKAYRVFDDFEQQPLHGTVLIDESGLVRWQDISYEPFMDPKFVLTEAARLLGQSRSEASLTVRE
;
A
#
# COMPACT_ATOMS: atom_id res chain seq x y z
N MET A 1 -33.67 -24.12 -56.01
CA MET A 1 -32.86 -23.28 -56.92
C MET A 1 -31.43 -23.77 -56.79
N ILE A 2 -31.02 -24.73 -57.62
CA ILE A 2 -30.26 -24.50 -58.85
C ILE A 2 -28.88 -23.90 -58.51
N ALA A 3 -27.86 -24.76 -58.52
CA ALA A 3 -26.42 -24.43 -58.68
C ALA A 3 -26.18 -23.82 -60.10
N PRO A 4 -24.98 -23.71 -60.70
CA PRO A 4 -23.59 -23.94 -60.24
C PRO A 4 -22.60 -22.87 -60.82
N ARG A 5 -21.27 -23.06 -60.65
CA ARG A 5 -20.28 -23.24 -61.74
C ARG A 5 -18.81 -23.23 -61.24
N PHE A 6 -18.07 -24.36 -61.31
CA PHE A 6 -17.21 -24.89 -62.42
C PHE A 6 -15.80 -24.22 -62.46
N PHE A 7 -14.62 -24.82 -62.73
CA PHE A 7 -14.13 -26.17 -63.04
C PHE A 7 -12.55 -26.13 -63.10
N VAL A 8 -11.85 -27.16 -62.56
CA VAL A 8 -10.80 -28.05 -63.18
C VAL A 8 -9.44 -27.44 -63.68
N TRP A 9 -8.23 -28.03 -63.45
CA TRP A 9 -7.57 -29.16 -64.18
C TRP A 9 -6.25 -29.68 -63.55
N ILE A 10 -5.88 -30.89 -63.99
CA ILE A 10 -4.89 -31.89 -63.52
C ILE A 10 -3.59 -31.87 -64.37
N GLY A 11 -2.46 -32.37 -63.84
CA GLY A 11 -1.32 -32.95 -64.60
C GLY A 11 -0.18 -33.37 -63.64
N ILE A 12 0.00 -34.65 -63.25
CA ILE A 12 0.69 -35.81 -63.88
C ILE A 12 2.16 -35.56 -64.29
N CYS A 13 3.13 -36.21 -63.61
CA CYS A 13 4.09 -37.18 -64.19
C CYS A 13 5.23 -37.66 -63.25
N VAL A 14 5.23 -38.97 -63.00
CA VAL A 14 6.31 -39.98 -63.09
C VAL A 14 7.52 -40.02 -62.13
N VAL A 15 7.72 -41.26 -61.64
CA VAL A 15 8.71 -41.89 -60.77
C VAL A 15 10.12 -42.00 -61.37
N LEU A 16 11.17 -41.91 -60.54
CA LEU A 16 12.42 -42.66 -60.73
C LEU A 16 13.08 -42.99 -59.38
N VAL A 17 13.36 -44.29 -59.21
CA VAL A 17 14.03 -44.92 -58.07
C VAL A 17 15.55 -44.84 -58.27
N GLY A 18 16.29 -44.51 -57.20
CA GLY A 18 17.74 -44.63 -57.14
C GLY A 18 18.22 -44.73 -55.69
N GLN A 19 18.78 -45.89 -55.35
CA GLN A 19 19.33 -46.23 -54.03
C GLN A 19 20.78 -45.74 -53.84
N LEU A 20 21.12 -45.52 -52.56
CA LEU A 20 22.43 -45.66 -51.90
C LEU A 20 23.48 -44.53 -52.04
N VAL A 21 23.73 -43.80 -50.93
CA VAL A 21 24.92 -43.85 -50.04
C VAL A 21 25.04 -42.52 -49.28
N TRP A 22 25.36 -42.61 -47.99
CA TRP A 22 25.44 -41.54 -47.00
C TRP A 22 26.40 -40.39 -47.34
N SER A 23 25.98 -39.15 -47.05
CA SER A 23 26.85 -38.17 -46.39
C SER A 23 26.07 -37.51 -45.24
N GLN A 24 26.69 -37.52 -44.06
CA GLN A 24 26.34 -36.66 -42.93
C GLN A 24 26.82 -35.24 -43.26
N GLU A 25 25.89 -34.30 -43.38
CA GLU A 25 26.06 -32.83 -43.43
C GLU A 25 24.63 -32.29 -43.61
N ASP A 26 23.97 -31.52 -42.75
CA ASP A 26 24.35 -30.77 -41.56
C ASP A 26 23.12 -30.73 -40.64
N ALA A 27 23.27 -31.26 -39.43
CA ALA A 27 22.38 -30.97 -38.32
C ALA A 27 22.98 -29.78 -37.56
N ASP A 28 22.60 -28.56 -37.94
CA ASP A 28 22.85 -27.36 -37.13
C ASP A 28 21.85 -26.26 -37.50
N GLN A 29 20.57 -26.47 -37.16
CA GLN A 29 19.68 -25.34 -36.89
C GLN A 29 20.08 -24.80 -35.51
N LYS A 30 20.91 -23.76 -35.54
CA LYS A 30 21.15 -22.87 -34.40
C LYS A 30 19.82 -22.31 -33.91
N ASP A 31 19.25 -22.93 -32.89
CA ASP A 31 18.40 -22.21 -31.94
C ASP A 31 19.26 -21.10 -31.35
N ALA A 32 19.00 -19.85 -31.77
CA ALA A 32 19.56 -18.70 -31.10
C ALA A 32 19.04 -18.73 -29.65
N LYS A 33 19.87 -19.22 -28.72
CA LYS A 33 19.62 -19.08 -27.28
C LYS A 33 19.41 -17.61 -27.02
N VAL A 34 18.17 -17.21 -26.75
CA VAL A 34 17.88 -15.89 -26.20
C VAL A 34 18.60 -15.83 -24.87
N GLU A 35 19.66 -15.02 -24.81
CA GLU A 35 20.46 -14.85 -23.61
C GLU A 35 19.56 -14.18 -22.55
N VAL A 36 19.28 -14.89 -21.46
CA VAL A 36 18.47 -14.38 -20.35
C VAL A 36 19.34 -13.40 -19.56
N PRO A 37 18.93 -12.13 -19.39
CA PRO A 37 19.74 -11.16 -18.67
C PRO A 37 19.99 -11.60 -17.22
N ALA A 38 21.14 -11.23 -16.66
CA ALA A 38 21.49 -11.61 -15.28
C ALA A 38 20.39 -11.21 -14.28
N GLY A 39 20.11 -12.10 -13.33
CA GLY A 39 19.04 -11.95 -12.34
C GLY A 39 17.63 -12.31 -12.85
N HIS A 40 17.40 -12.39 -14.17
CA HIS A 40 16.11 -12.76 -14.73
C HIS A 40 15.90 -14.29 -14.73
N SER A 41 14.64 -14.70 -14.69
CA SER A 41 14.24 -16.10 -14.67
C SER A 41 14.51 -16.81 -16.00
N TYR A 42 15.14 -17.98 -15.91
CA TYR A 42 15.34 -18.87 -17.07
C TYR A 42 14.05 -19.59 -17.48
N HIS A 43 13.05 -19.61 -16.60
CA HIS A 43 11.74 -20.22 -16.82
C HIS A 43 10.67 -19.20 -17.26
N GLY A 44 11.09 -17.97 -17.58
CA GLY A 44 10.25 -16.92 -18.18
C GLY A 44 9.93 -15.77 -17.22
N GLU A 45 9.61 -14.62 -17.81
CA GLU A 45 9.46 -13.34 -17.12
C GLU A 45 8.39 -13.31 -16.01
N PHE A 46 7.41 -14.23 -16.03
CA PHE A 46 6.39 -14.28 -14.99
C PHE A 46 6.92 -14.67 -13.60
N LEU A 47 8.13 -15.25 -13.56
CA LEU A 47 8.84 -15.67 -12.35
C LEU A 47 9.86 -14.64 -11.84
N ASN A 48 10.20 -13.60 -12.63
CA ASN A 48 11.14 -12.53 -12.26
C ASN A 48 10.73 -11.82 -10.96
N GLU A 49 9.42 -11.62 -10.79
CA GLU A 49 8.85 -11.04 -9.59
C GLU A 49 8.32 -12.13 -8.65
N GLY A 50 8.08 -11.75 -7.39
CA GLY A 50 7.50 -12.64 -6.37
C GLY A 50 8.56 -13.18 -5.41
N PRO A 51 8.20 -14.15 -4.58
CA PRO A 51 9.14 -14.72 -3.61
C PRO A 51 10.22 -15.53 -4.32
N ARG A 52 11.49 -15.23 -4.01
CA ARG A 52 12.67 -15.92 -4.56
C ARG A 52 13.35 -16.87 -3.57
N GLN A 53 12.91 -16.87 -2.31
CA GLN A 53 13.46 -17.78 -1.29
C GLN A 53 12.60 -19.00 -1.08
N LYS A 54 13.25 -20.13 -0.81
CA LYS A 54 12.60 -21.41 -0.58
C LYS A 54 11.58 -21.31 0.56
N ALA A 55 10.47 -22.03 0.41
CA ALA A 55 9.50 -22.12 1.49
C ALA A 55 9.97 -23.10 2.57
N TYR A 56 9.31 -23.04 3.72
CA TYR A 56 9.40 -24.05 4.77
C TYR A 56 7.98 -24.40 5.20
N LEU A 57 7.81 -25.59 5.79
CA LEU A 57 6.49 -26.03 6.25
C LEU A 57 6.10 -25.29 7.52
N MET A 58 4.93 -24.66 7.49
CA MET A 58 4.37 -23.80 8.51
C MET A 58 3.22 -24.50 9.21
N SER A 59 3.17 -24.40 10.54
CA SER A 59 1.94 -24.71 11.29
C SER A 59 0.96 -23.54 11.21
N GLY A 60 -0.34 -23.81 11.36
CA GLY A 60 -1.35 -22.77 11.58
C GLY A 60 -1.64 -21.90 10.35
N THR A 61 -1.68 -22.48 9.16
CA THR A 61 -2.11 -21.82 7.91
C THR A 61 -3.52 -22.23 7.49
N GLY A 62 -4.32 -22.76 8.42
CA GLY A 62 -5.64 -23.35 8.16
C GLY A 62 -5.56 -24.85 7.92
N HIS A 63 -6.64 -25.56 8.25
CA HIS A 63 -6.79 -26.96 7.87
C HIS A 63 -7.36 -27.03 6.46
N VAL A 64 -6.52 -27.36 5.49
CA VAL A 64 -6.88 -27.57 4.09
C VAL A 64 -6.52 -29.01 3.74
N ARG A 65 -7.45 -29.70 3.08
CA ARG A 65 -7.21 -31.07 2.58
C ARG A 65 -7.43 -31.07 1.08
N PHE A 66 -6.34 -31.12 0.34
CA PHE A 66 -6.38 -31.00 -1.11
C PHE A 66 -5.47 -32.05 -1.73
N PRO A 67 -5.94 -33.31 -1.84
CA PRO A 67 -5.14 -34.38 -2.44
C PRO A 67 -4.82 -34.03 -3.90
N VAL A 68 -3.54 -34.16 -4.24
CA VAL A 68 -3.01 -33.89 -5.59
C VAL A 68 -2.16 -35.03 -6.11
N THR A 69 -2.13 -35.14 -7.43
CA THR A 69 -1.25 -36.05 -8.17
C THR A 69 0.19 -35.51 -8.08
N SER A 70 0.98 -36.13 -7.21
CA SER A 70 2.40 -35.84 -7.03
C SER A 70 3.10 -37.06 -6.42
N LYS A 71 4.38 -37.24 -6.76
CA LYS A 71 5.24 -38.28 -6.17
C LYS A 71 5.92 -37.81 -4.89
N SER A 72 5.91 -36.50 -4.61
CA SER A 72 6.55 -35.89 -3.45
C SER A 72 5.52 -35.58 -2.37
N GLU A 73 5.64 -36.23 -1.21
CA GLU A 73 4.78 -35.94 -0.06
C GLU A 73 4.95 -34.49 0.42
N ASP A 74 6.17 -33.94 0.35
CA ASP A 74 6.39 -32.54 0.71
C ASP A 74 5.76 -31.58 -0.30
N ALA A 75 5.78 -31.90 -1.61
CA ALA A 75 5.07 -31.09 -2.60
C ALA A 75 3.55 -31.04 -2.32
N LYS A 76 2.94 -32.18 -1.96
CA LYS A 76 1.52 -32.23 -1.55
C LYS A 76 1.25 -31.31 -0.36
N ARG A 77 2.08 -31.38 0.68
CA ARG A 77 1.96 -30.54 1.89
C ARG A 77 2.12 -29.05 1.57
N PHE A 78 3.04 -28.70 0.67
CA PHE A 78 3.21 -27.31 0.22
C PHE A 78 2.03 -26.81 -0.61
N VAL A 79 1.36 -27.66 -1.40
CA VAL A 79 0.12 -27.31 -2.09
C VAL A 79 -1.00 -27.00 -1.08
N GLU A 80 -1.19 -27.84 -0.08
CA GLU A 80 -2.20 -27.63 0.98
C GLU A 80 -1.89 -26.37 1.80
N GLN A 81 -0.64 -26.17 2.20
CA GLN A 81 -0.18 -24.95 2.85
C GLN A 81 -0.43 -23.70 1.99
N GLY A 82 -0.08 -23.77 0.70
CA GLY A 82 -0.26 -22.68 -0.25
C GLY A 82 -1.74 -22.29 -0.41
N LEU A 83 -2.65 -23.27 -0.42
CA LEU A 83 -4.09 -23.02 -0.41
C LEU A 83 -4.58 -22.41 0.90
N GLY A 84 -4.10 -22.90 2.04
CA GLY A 84 -4.41 -22.31 3.34
C GLY A 84 -4.01 -20.83 3.42
N GLN A 85 -2.81 -20.51 2.93
CA GLN A 85 -2.31 -19.14 2.79
C GLN A 85 -3.12 -18.32 1.76
N LEU A 86 -3.54 -18.93 0.65
CA LEU A 86 -4.40 -18.29 -0.35
C LEU A 86 -5.75 -17.88 0.26
N TYR A 87 -6.39 -18.77 1.02
CA TYR A 87 -7.67 -18.49 1.70
C TYR A 87 -7.52 -17.45 2.81
N GLY A 88 -6.35 -17.41 3.46
CA GLY A 88 -5.97 -16.32 4.37
C GLY A 88 -5.56 -15.01 3.68
N PHE A 89 -5.60 -14.93 2.35
CA PHE A 89 -5.16 -13.80 1.52
C PHE A 89 -3.68 -13.42 1.69
N TRP A 90 -2.83 -14.36 2.10
CA TRP A 90 -1.38 -14.17 2.13
C TRP A 90 -0.74 -14.55 0.79
N TYR A 91 -1.06 -13.79 -0.26
CA TYR A 91 -0.73 -14.14 -1.65
C TYR A 91 0.77 -14.34 -1.90
N LEU A 92 1.63 -13.51 -1.32
CA LEU A 92 3.09 -13.61 -1.49
C LEU A 92 3.62 -14.95 -0.96
N GLU A 93 3.21 -15.36 0.24
CA GLU A 93 3.66 -16.61 0.84
C GLU A 93 2.96 -17.83 0.24
N SER A 94 1.70 -17.68 -0.15
CA SER A 94 0.95 -18.68 -0.93
C SER A 94 1.70 -19.03 -2.22
N GLU A 95 2.14 -18.01 -2.98
CA GLU A 95 2.97 -18.23 -4.16
C GLU A 95 4.28 -18.94 -3.81
N ARG A 96 4.95 -18.57 -2.71
CA ARG A 96 6.21 -19.21 -2.28
C ARG A 96 6.02 -20.71 -2.05
N SER A 97 4.95 -21.10 -1.36
CA SER A 97 4.62 -22.51 -1.11
C SER A 97 4.38 -23.27 -2.43
N PHE A 98 3.66 -22.68 -3.37
CA PHE A 98 3.43 -23.30 -4.68
C PHE A 98 4.70 -23.40 -5.53
N ARG A 99 5.56 -22.38 -5.53
CA ARG A 99 6.89 -22.47 -6.17
C ARG A 99 7.74 -23.57 -5.53
N GLN A 100 7.68 -23.73 -4.21
CA GLN A 100 8.37 -24.80 -3.51
C GLN A 100 7.86 -26.19 -3.91
N ALA A 101 6.53 -26.35 -4.03
CA ALA A 101 5.95 -27.59 -4.53
C ALA A 101 6.41 -27.90 -5.95
N ALA A 102 6.42 -26.91 -6.84
CA ALA A 102 6.91 -27.07 -8.21
C ALA A 102 8.42 -27.37 -8.29
N ALA A 103 9.23 -26.82 -7.37
CA ALA A 103 10.65 -27.13 -7.29
C ALA A 103 10.93 -28.55 -6.78
N LEU A 104 10.07 -29.09 -5.93
CA LEU A 104 10.18 -30.46 -5.40
C LEU A 104 9.61 -31.51 -6.37
N ASP A 105 8.55 -31.18 -7.08
CA ASP A 105 7.93 -32.02 -8.11
C ASP A 105 7.47 -31.15 -9.29
N PRO A 106 8.32 -30.98 -10.31
CA PRO A 106 8.00 -30.20 -11.50
C PRO A 106 6.82 -30.73 -12.32
N ASP A 107 6.34 -31.95 -12.06
CA ASP A 107 5.17 -32.54 -12.73
C ASP A 107 3.86 -32.27 -11.96
N CYS A 108 3.93 -31.68 -10.75
CA CYS A 108 2.76 -31.35 -9.95
C CYS A 108 1.98 -30.17 -10.58
N ALA A 109 1.00 -30.48 -11.43
CA ALA A 109 0.20 -29.48 -12.13
C ALA A 109 -0.49 -28.48 -11.17
N MET A 110 -0.91 -28.97 -9.99
CA MET A 110 -1.63 -28.16 -9.01
C MET A 110 -0.75 -27.14 -8.29
N ALA A 111 0.57 -27.33 -8.26
CA ALA A 111 1.50 -26.30 -7.80
C ALA A 111 1.40 -25.05 -8.70
N TYR A 112 1.44 -25.25 -10.02
CA TYR A 112 1.31 -24.14 -10.98
C TYR A 112 -0.09 -23.52 -10.98
N TRP A 113 -1.16 -24.32 -10.88
CA TRP A 113 -2.53 -23.79 -10.74
C TRP A 113 -2.69 -22.93 -9.49
N GLY A 114 -2.14 -23.37 -8.36
CA GLY A 114 -2.15 -22.62 -7.11
C GLY A 114 -1.38 -21.30 -7.21
N ALA A 115 -0.19 -21.33 -7.81
CA ALA A 115 0.60 -20.12 -8.07
C ALA A 115 -0.13 -19.14 -9.00
N ALA A 116 -0.88 -19.65 -9.99
CA ALA A 116 -1.72 -18.82 -10.84
C ALA A 116 -2.82 -18.10 -10.05
N LEU A 117 -3.48 -18.77 -9.10
CA LEU A 117 -4.46 -18.17 -8.21
C LEU A 117 -3.83 -17.13 -7.26
N ALA A 118 -2.66 -17.43 -6.69
CA ALA A 118 -1.93 -16.52 -5.81
C ALA A 118 -1.53 -15.22 -6.52
N THR A 119 -1.24 -15.30 -7.82
CA THR A 119 -0.79 -14.16 -8.64
C THR A 119 -1.90 -13.49 -9.46
N ARG A 120 -3.18 -13.77 -9.17
CA ARG A 120 -4.35 -13.25 -9.92
C ARG A 120 -4.43 -11.72 -10.09
N GLY A 121 -3.67 -10.95 -9.29
CA GLY A 121 -3.55 -9.50 -9.42
C GLY A 121 -2.73 -9.06 -10.64
N SER A 122 -1.97 -9.96 -11.26
CA SER A 122 -1.20 -9.73 -12.48
C SER A 122 -1.61 -10.74 -13.55
N ALA A 123 -2.32 -10.28 -14.59
CA ALA A 123 -2.78 -11.14 -15.67
C ALA A 123 -1.62 -11.84 -16.39
N LYS A 124 -0.49 -11.14 -16.58
CA LYS A 124 0.74 -11.72 -17.16
C LYS A 124 1.27 -12.86 -16.31
N ARG A 125 1.41 -12.64 -14.99
CA ARG A 125 2.00 -13.64 -14.09
C ARG A 125 1.09 -14.84 -13.90
N SER A 126 -0.18 -14.58 -13.60
CA SER A 126 -1.21 -15.61 -13.46
C SER A 126 -1.35 -16.44 -14.76
N GLY A 127 -1.29 -15.76 -15.92
CA GLY A 127 -1.29 -16.39 -17.24
C GLY A 127 -0.09 -17.32 -17.49
N GLY A 128 1.12 -16.91 -17.06
CA GLY A 128 2.33 -17.74 -17.17
C GLY A 128 2.23 -19.03 -16.34
N PHE A 129 1.81 -18.91 -15.08
CA PHE A 129 1.64 -20.07 -14.20
C PHE A 129 0.54 -21.04 -14.68
N ILE A 130 -0.64 -20.54 -15.10
CA ILE A 130 -1.70 -21.44 -15.55
C ILE A 130 -1.31 -22.20 -16.83
N ALA A 131 -0.49 -21.60 -17.69
CA ALA A 131 0.02 -22.27 -18.89
C ALA A 131 0.86 -23.50 -18.54
N GLU A 132 1.69 -23.43 -17.48
CA GLU A 132 2.44 -24.57 -16.97
C GLU A 132 1.55 -25.67 -16.40
N ALA A 133 0.47 -25.31 -15.70
CA ALA A 133 -0.52 -26.30 -15.23
C ALA A 133 -1.22 -27.00 -16.41
N VAL A 134 -1.60 -26.24 -17.45
CA VAL A 134 -2.27 -26.77 -18.65
C VAL A 134 -1.38 -27.78 -19.39
N LYS A 135 -0.06 -27.57 -19.45
CA LYS A 135 0.88 -28.55 -20.05
C LYS A 135 0.85 -29.92 -19.37
N ARG A 136 0.40 -29.99 -18.11
CA ARG A 136 0.41 -31.19 -17.26
C ARG A 136 -0.99 -31.73 -16.96
N LYS A 137 -2.04 -31.16 -17.56
CA LYS A 137 -3.43 -31.49 -17.19
C LYS A 137 -3.87 -32.90 -17.57
N ASP A 138 -3.16 -33.55 -18.51
CA ASP A 138 -3.52 -34.89 -19.01
C ASP A 138 -2.93 -36.00 -18.14
N SER A 139 -2.01 -35.68 -17.22
CA SER A 139 -1.39 -36.63 -16.27
C SER A 139 -1.98 -36.57 -14.86
N VAL A 140 -3.04 -35.79 -14.63
CA VAL A 140 -3.68 -35.62 -13.32
C VAL A 140 -5.07 -36.25 -13.25
N SER A 141 -5.64 -36.34 -12.05
CA SER A 141 -7.01 -36.81 -11.87
C SER A 141 -8.03 -35.90 -12.59
N GLU A 142 -9.21 -36.43 -12.89
CA GLU A 142 -10.31 -35.65 -13.47
C GLU A 142 -10.64 -34.41 -12.63
N ARG A 143 -10.68 -34.56 -11.31
CA ARG A 143 -10.90 -33.48 -10.34
C ARG A 143 -9.91 -32.32 -10.55
N GLU A 144 -8.62 -32.63 -10.58
CA GLU A 144 -7.56 -31.64 -10.78
C GLU A 144 -7.64 -30.98 -12.15
N ARG A 145 -7.87 -31.77 -13.20
CA ARG A 145 -8.03 -31.26 -14.57
C ARG A 145 -9.16 -30.22 -14.65
N MET A 146 -10.30 -30.46 -14.00
CA MET A 146 -11.42 -29.51 -13.99
C MET A 146 -11.05 -28.17 -13.34
N TYR A 147 -10.26 -28.15 -12.26
CA TYR A 147 -9.80 -26.90 -11.65
C TYR A 147 -8.88 -26.10 -12.57
N ILE A 148 -7.96 -26.79 -13.26
CA ILE A 148 -7.02 -26.19 -14.22
C ILE A 148 -7.81 -25.56 -15.37
N GLU A 149 -8.71 -26.33 -15.99
CA GLU A 149 -9.50 -25.88 -17.14
C GLU A 149 -10.45 -24.73 -16.76
N ALA A 150 -11.07 -24.78 -15.59
CA ALA A 150 -11.94 -23.73 -15.09
C ALA A 150 -11.19 -22.39 -14.97
N TYR A 151 -9.98 -22.39 -14.41
CA TYR A 151 -9.21 -21.17 -14.20
C TYR A 151 -8.51 -20.66 -15.47
N ASP A 152 -8.01 -21.57 -16.32
CA ASP A 152 -7.49 -21.23 -17.65
C ASP A 152 -8.55 -20.52 -18.51
N ALA A 153 -9.77 -21.07 -18.55
CA ALA A 153 -10.89 -20.45 -19.26
C ALA A 153 -11.26 -19.07 -18.69
N PHE A 154 -11.19 -18.90 -17.36
CA PHE A 154 -11.42 -17.62 -16.70
C PHE A 154 -10.38 -16.56 -17.13
N LEU A 155 -9.09 -16.93 -17.21
CA LEU A 155 -8.02 -16.02 -17.62
C LEU A 155 -8.08 -15.69 -19.12
N LYS A 156 -8.29 -16.69 -19.99
CA LYS A 156 -8.38 -16.52 -21.46
C LYS A 156 -9.51 -15.60 -21.89
N ALA A 157 -10.62 -15.57 -21.16
CA ALA A 157 -11.73 -14.65 -21.46
C ALA A 157 -11.34 -13.16 -21.34
N GLY A 158 -10.28 -12.84 -20.57
CA GLY A 158 -9.75 -11.49 -20.40
C GLY A 158 -10.66 -10.54 -19.61
N ASP A 159 -10.17 -9.35 -19.27
CA ASP A 159 -10.89 -8.40 -18.40
C ASP A 159 -12.07 -7.71 -19.10
N LYS A 160 -12.06 -7.64 -20.44
CA LYS A 160 -13.16 -7.06 -21.23
C LYS A 160 -14.49 -7.80 -21.04
N LYS A 161 -14.45 -9.05 -20.60
CA LYS A 161 -15.61 -9.92 -20.35
C LYS A 161 -15.78 -10.26 -18.87
N LYS A 162 -15.44 -9.33 -17.97
CA LYS A 162 -15.40 -9.54 -16.50
C LYS A 162 -16.63 -10.24 -15.92
N LYS A 163 -17.84 -9.83 -16.31
CA LYS A 163 -19.10 -10.43 -15.86
C LYS A 163 -19.29 -11.85 -16.40
N GLU A 164 -19.14 -12.03 -17.71
CA GLU A 164 -19.31 -13.32 -18.38
C GLU A 164 -18.31 -14.36 -17.86
N ARG A 165 -17.03 -14.00 -17.74
CA ARG A 165 -15.99 -14.93 -17.24
C ARG A 165 -16.23 -15.32 -15.79
N ALA A 166 -16.66 -14.38 -14.94
CA ALA A 166 -16.95 -14.65 -13.53
C ALA A 166 -18.16 -15.59 -13.38
N GLN A 167 -19.19 -15.44 -14.20
CA GLN A 167 -20.33 -16.37 -14.25
C GLN A 167 -19.91 -17.76 -14.74
N LYS A 168 -19.09 -17.85 -15.79
CA LYS A 168 -18.58 -19.13 -16.30
C LYS A 168 -17.72 -19.85 -15.26
N TYR A 169 -16.84 -19.13 -14.58
CA TYR A 169 -16.01 -19.70 -13.52
C TYR A 169 -16.84 -20.14 -12.32
N THR A 170 -17.88 -19.39 -11.94
CA THR A 170 -18.86 -19.80 -10.91
C THR A 170 -19.49 -21.15 -11.28
N LYS A 171 -20.00 -21.29 -12.52
CA LYS A 171 -20.61 -22.55 -12.99
C LYS A 171 -19.62 -23.70 -13.05
N ALA A 172 -18.36 -23.44 -13.41
CA ALA A 172 -17.32 -24.46 -13.44
C ALA A 172 -17.01 -24.99 -12.03
N LEU A 173 -16.84 -24.09 -11.05
CA LEU A 173 -16.64 -24.48 -9.64
C LEU A 173 -17.86 -25.22 -9.07
N GLU A 174 -19.07 -24.79 -9.43
CA GLU A 174 -20.31 -25.51 -9.07
C GLU A 174 -20.35 -26.91 -9.68
N SER A 175 -19.92 -27.07 -10.94
CA SER A 175 -19.84 -28.38 -11.59
C SER A 175 -18.86 -29.32 -10.89
N ILE A 176 -17.72 -28.81 -10.44
CA ILE A 176 -16.75 -29.58 -9.63
C ILE A 176 -17.40 -30.01 -8.31
N ALA A 177 -18.05 -29.09 -7.59
CA ALA A 177 -18.72 -29.39 -6.32
C ALA A 177 -19.89 -30.38 -6.47
N LEU A 178 -20.56 -30.42 -7.62
CA LEU A 178 -21.61 -31.40 -7.93
C LEU A 178 -21.05 -32.78 -8.23
N GLN A 179 -19.93 -32.86 -8.97
CA GLN A 179 -19.28 -34.11 -9.32
C GLN A 179 -18.50 -34.73 -8.14
N PHE A 180 -17.93 -33.88 -7.28
CA PHE A 180 -17.17 -34.26 -6.10
C PHE A 180 -17.81 -33.60 -4.85
N PRO A 181 -18.96 -34.11 -4.37
CA PRO A 181 -19.73 -33.46 -3.28
C PRO A 181 -19.00 -33.39 -1.94
N ASP A 182 -18.00 -34.25 -1.72
CA ASP A 182 -17.17 -34.25 -0.51
C ASP A 182 -15.96 -33.29 -0.61
N ASP A 183 -15.78 -32.63 -1.75
CA ASP A 183 -14.70 -31.68 -1.97
C ASP A 183 -14.97 -30.36 -1.25
N VAL A 184 -14.40 -30.23 -0.06
CA VAL A 184 -14.46 -29.02 0.77
C VAL A 184 -13.89 -27.80 0.04
N GLU A 185 -12.82 -27.98 -0.74
CA GLU A 185 -12.12 -26.88 -1.40
C GLU A 185 -12.86 -26.38 -2.65
N ALA A 186 -13.60 -27.26 -3.34
CA ALA A 186 -14.54 -26.84 -4.38
C ALA A 186 -15.60 -25.90 -3.83
N LYS A 187 -16.18 -26.26 -2.67
CA LYS A 187 -17.17 -25.43 -1.97
C LYS A 187 -16.55 -24.12 -1.47
N ALA A 188 -15.33 -24.15 -0.94
CA ALA A 188 -14.61 -22.96 -0.47
C ALA A 188 -14.33 -21.97 -1.61
N LEU A 189 -13.79 -22.44 -2.73
CA LEU A 189 -13.52 -21.63 -3.91
C LEU A 189 -14.82 -21.09 -4.53
N LEU A 190 -15.89 -21.90 -4.57
CA LEU A 190 -17.20 -21.46 -5.04
C LEU A 190 -17.77 -20.36 -4.15
N ALA A 191 -17.75 -20.52 -2.83
CA ALA A 191 -18.20 -19.50 -1.88
C ALA A 191 -17.42 -18.19 -2.04
N LEU A 192 -16.09 -18.27 -2.16
CA LEU A 192 -15.24 -17.11 -2.39
C LEU A 192 -15.54 -16.45 -3.75
N GLN A 193 -15.78 -17.22 -4.80
CA GLN A 193 -16.13 -16.69 -6.13
C GLN A 193 -17.50 -16.00 -6.11
N LEU A 194 -18.51 -16.61 -5.48
CA LEU A 194 -19.85 -16.03 -5.32
C LEU A 194 -19.79 -14.70 -4.56
N TYR A 195 -18.94 -14.59 -3.54
CA TYR A 195 -18.67 -13.32 -2.87
C TYR A 195 -17.98 -12.31 -3.79
N ASN A 196 -16.95 -12.73 -4.52
CA ASN A 196 -16.15 -11.85 -5.40
C ASN A 196 -16.92 -11.40 -6.65
N ASN A 197 -17.99 -12.09 -7.06
CA ASN A 197 -18.85 -11.72 -8.17
C ASN A 197 -19.37 -10.27 -8.08
N ARG A 198 -19.51 -9.71 -6.88
CA ARG A 198 -19.84 -8.27 -6.70
C ARG A 198 -18.83 -7.34 -7.36
N ARG A 199 -17.54 -7.70 -7.37
CA ARG A 199 -16.47 -6.92 -8.03
C ARG A 199 -16.61 -6.95 -9.54
N ALA A 200 -17.32 -7.93 -10.10
CA ALA A 200 -17.66 -8.04 -11.51
C ALA A 200 -19.01 -7.39 -11.87
N GLY A 201 -19.66 -6.69 -10.92
CA GLY A 201 -20.99 -6.10 -11.11
C GLY A 201 -22.11 -7.14 -11.17
N ILE A 202 -21.89 -8.31 -10.58
CA ILE A 202 -22.91 -9.35 -10.41
C ILE A 202 -23.46 -9.22 -8.99
N GLU A 203 -24.76 -9.00 -8.88
CA GLU A 203 -25.41 -8.89 -7.59
C GLU A 203 -25.32 -10.21 -6.81
N THR A 204 -25.16 -10.10 -5.48
CA THR A 204 -25.15 -11.25 -4.59
C THR A 204 -26.55 -11.83 -4.51
N LEU A 205 -26.78 -12.98 -5.15
CA LEU A 205 -28.12 -13.56 -5.31
C LEU A 205 -28.76 -13.94 -3.95
N SER A 206 -27.99 -14.50 -3.02
CA SER A 206 -28.48 -14.84 -1.67
C SER A 206 -27.35 -14.99 -0.66
N TYR A 207 -27.37 -14.18 0.40
CA TYR A 207 -26.41 -14.29 1.52
C TYR A 207 -26.57 -15.63 2.25
N LEU A 208 -27.81 -16.08 2.45
CA LEU A 208 -28.10 -17.34 3.15
C LEU A 208 -27.63 -18.56 2.36
N ALA A 209 -27.71 -18.53 1.03
CA ALA A 209 -27.21 -19.63 0.20
C ALA A 209 -25.68 -19.75 0.29
N ILE A 210 -24.96 -18.62 0.20
CA ILE A 210 -23.50 -18.60 0.35
C ILE A 210 -23.11 -19.02 1.77
N ASP A 211 -23.81 -18.52 2.79
CA ASP A 211 -23.54 -18.89 4.18
C ASP A 211 -23.80 -20.38 4.44
N SER A 212 -24.87 -20.95 3.89
CA SER A 212 -25.15 -22.39 3.97
C SER A 212 -24.05 -23.23 3.33
N LEU A 213 -23.55 -22.81 2.15
CA LEU A 213 -22.40 -23.45 1.50
C LEU A 213 -21.15 -23.40 2.41
N VAL A 214 -20.90 -22.25 3.06
CA VAL A 214 -19.79 -22.10 4.00
C VAL A 214 -20.00 -22.93 5.27
N GLN A 215 -21.22 -23.06 5.78
CA GLN A 215 -21.52 -23.91 6.93
C GLN A 215 -21.29 -25.39 6.62
N GLN A 216 -21.53 -25.85 5.39
CA GLN A 216 -21.18 -27.22 4.98
C GLN A 216 -19.67 -27.49 5.04
N ILE A 217 -18.84 -26.48 4.75
CA ILE A 217 -17.38 -26.58 4.92
C ILE A 217 -17.06 -26.81 6.40
N PHE A 218 -17.61 -25.98 7.29
CA PHE A 218 -17.34 -26.07 8.73
C PHE A 218 -17.90 -27.33 9.39
N ALA A 219 -18.95 -27.92 8.83
CA ALA A 219 -19.48 -29.20 9.30
C ALA A 219 -18.46 -30.35 9.12
N VAL A 220 -17.58 -30.26 8.12
CA VAL A 220 -16.52 -31.24 7.85
C VAL A 220 -15.19 -30.80 8.47
N GLU A 221 -14.81 -29.54 8.30
CA GLU A 221 -13.56 -28.97 8.79
C GLU A 221 -13.83 -27.65 9.53
N PRO A 222 -14.13 -27.71 10.85
CA PRO A 222 -14.41 -26.52 11.66
C PRO A 222 -13.23 -25.53 11.75
N TYR A 223 -12.00 -25.99 11.48
CA TYR A 223 -10.80 -25.16 11.50
C TYR A 223 -10.35 -24.71 10.09
N HIS A 224 -11.29 -24.66 9.14
CA HIS A 224 -11.03 -24.19 7.78
C HIS A 224 -10.88 -22.64 7.73
N SER A 225 -10.02 -22.13 6.86
CA SER A 225 -9.80 -20.68 6.67
C SER A 225 -11.03 -19.92 6.14
N ALA A 226 -12.10 -20.61 5.73
CA ALA A 226 -13.33 -20.00 5.22
C ALA A 226 -14.10 -19.15 6.24
N HIS A 227 -13.74 -19.17 7.54
CA HIS A 227 -14.24 -18.19 8.51
C HIS A 227 -14.02 -16.75 8.05
N HIS A 228 -12.90 -16.50 7.36
CA HIS A 228 -12.61 -15.25 6.66
C HIS A 228 -13.73 -14.88 5.68
N PHE A 229 -14.15 -15.81 4.81
CA PHE A 229 -15.16 -15.54 3.79
C PHE A 229 -16.51 -15.21 4.41
N ARG A 230 -16.87 -15.92 5.49
CA ARG A 230 -18.10 -15.67 6.24
C ARG A 230 -18.11 -14.30 6.91
N ILE A 231 -17.00 -13.87 7.50
CA ILE A 231 -16.87 -12.51 8.06
C ILE A 231 -17.15 -11.48 6.96
N HIS A 232 -16.47 -11.63 5.84
CA HIS A 232 -16.59 -10.75 4.69
C HIS A 232 -17.98 -10.74 4.05
N LEU A 233 -18.70 -11.86 4.11
CA LEU A 233 -20.08 -11.96 3.67
C LEU A 233 -21.02 -11.14 4.56
N TRP A 234 -20.79 -11.09 5.87
CA TRP A 234 -21.76 -10.51 6.82
C TRP A 234 -21.39 -9.13 7.37
N ASP A 235 -20.14 -8.69 7.27
CA ASP A 235 -19.59 -7.47 7.89
C ASP A 235 -20.35 -6.17 7.56
N HIS A 236 -20.98 -6.09 6.40
CA HIS A 236 -21.77 -4.93 5.98
C HIS A 236 -23.29 -5.14 6.04
N LYS A 237 -23.77 -6.39 6.21
CA LYS A 237 -25.21 -6.71 6.15
C LYS A 237 -25.82 -7.01 7.51
N LYS A 238 -25.20 -7.90 8.29
CA LYS A 238 -25.67 -8.32 9.62
C LYS A 238 -24.50 -8.95 10.39
N PRO A 239 -23.57 -8.13 10.92
CA PRO A 239 -22.31 -8.62 11.49
C PRO A 239 -22.49 -9.64 12.62
N GLU A 240 -23.59 -9.58 13.37
CA GLU A 240 -23.92 -10.50 14.47
C GLU A 240 -23.93 -11.97 14.02
N VAL A 241 -24.30 -12.23 12.76
CA VAL A 241 -24.35 -13.60 12.22
C VAL A 241 -22.95 -14.23 12.17
N ALA A 242 -21.90 -13.42 11.98
CA ALA A 242 -20.53 -13.88 11.85
C ALA A 242 -19.73 -13.86 13.16
N LEU A 243 -20.35 -13.64 14.33
CA LEU A 243 -19.65 -13.64 15.63
C LEU A 243 -18.87 -14.94 15.88
N SER A 244 -19.46 -16.10 15.59
CA SER A 244 -18.76 -17.38 15.71
C SER A 244 -17.55 -17.50 14.80
N SER A 245 -17.61 -16.92 13.59
CA SER A 245 -16.44 -16.84 12.71
C SER A 245 -15.42 -15.83 13.19
N ALA A 246 -15.84 -14.69 13.75
CA ALA A 246 -14.94 -13.70 14.32
C ALA A 246 -14.17 -14.27 15.53
N ALA A 247 -14.79 -15.14 16.33
CA ALA A 247 -14.15 -15.84 17.43
C ALA A 247 -13.06 -16.81 16.93
N LEU A 248 -13.30 -17.53 15.84
CA LEU A 248 -12.44 -18.63 15.38
C LEU A 248 -11.40 -18.22 14.33
N CYS A 249 -11.63 -17.17 13.54
CA CYS A 249 -10.83 -16.86 12.34
C CYS A 249 -9.32 -16.76 12.60
N GLY A 250 -8.88 -16.03 13.64
CA GLY A 250 -7.46 -15.98 13.98
C GLY A 250 -6.91 -17.33 14.45
N GLN A 251 -7.72 -18.13 15.14
CA GLN A 251 -7.32 -19.44 15.68
C GLN A 251 -7.21 -20.52 14.62
N THR A 252 -7.95 -20.42 13.51
CA THR A 252 -7.85 -21.40 12.42
C THR A 252 -6.57 -21.24 11.62
N SER A 253 -6.06 -20.01 11.54
CA SER A 253 -4.86 -19.68 10.76
C SER A 253 -3.94 -18.71 11.52
N PRO A 254 -3.43 -19.09 12.71
CA PRO A 254 -2.73 -18.19 13.62
C PRO A 254 -1.42 -17.64 13.07
N SER A 255 -0.85 -18.29 12.05
CA SER A 255 0.37 -17.84 11.39
C SER A 255 0.15 -16.73 10.35
N ILE A 256 -1.11 -16.38 10.08
CA ILE A 256 -1.50 -15.41 9.04
C ILE A 256 -2.08 -14.17 9.72
N ALA A 257 -1.37 -13.05 9.67
CA ALA A 257 -1.81 -11.80 10.31
C ALA A 257 -3.21 -11.36 9.85
N HIS A 258 -3.50 -11.46 8.54
CA HIS A 258 -4.82 -11.11 7.99
C HIS A 258 -5.96 -11.86 8.68
N MET A 259 -5.74 -13.09 9.13
CA MET A 259 -6.77 -13.90 9.78
C MET A 259 -7.11 -13.39 11.19
N TRP A 260 -6.17 -12.72 11.86
CA TRP A 260 -6.41 -11.97 13.10
C TRP A 260 -7.02 -10.59 12.85
N HIS A 261 -6.70 -9.96 11.72
CA HIS A 261 -7.31 -8.70 11.31
C HIS A 261 -8.82 -8.82 11.05
N MET A 262 -9.23 -9.91 10.39
CA MET A 262 -10.59 -10.11 9.92
C MET A 262 -11.68 -9.98 11.00
N PRO A 263 -11.56 -10.59 12.20
CA PRO A 263 -12.49 -10.37 13.30
C PRO A 263 -12.75 -8.88 13.64
N GLY A 264 -11.77 -8.01 13.44
CA GLY A 264 -11.91 -6.56 13.62
C GLY A 264 -13.03 -5.95 12.76
N HIS A 265 -13.35 -6.52 11.59
CA HIS A 265 -14.51 -6.10 10.80
C HIS A 265 -15.82 -6.24 11.56
N ILE A 266 -16.02 -7.39 12.22
CA ILE A 266 -17.25 -7.69 12.97
C ILE A 266 -17.28 -6.86 14.25
N TYR A 267 -16.22 -6.92 15.06
CA TYR A 267 -16.20 -6.25 16.35
C TYR A 267 -16.31 -4.72 16.23
N SER A 268 -15.63 -4.08 15.26
CA SER A 268 -15.77 -2.62 15.05
C SER A 268 -17.18 -2.24 14.55
N ARG A 269 -17.88 -3.08 13.78
CA ARG A 269 -19.27 -2.82 13.35
C ARG A 269 -20.24 -2.92 14.51
N LEU A 270 -20.01 -3.88 15.40
CA LEU A 270 -20.74 -4.06 16.66
C LEU A 270 -20.30 -3.12 17.77
N LYS A 271 -19.39 -2.17 17.49
CA LYS A 271 -18.91 -1.17 18.46
C LYS A 271 -18.17 -1.77 19.65
N ARG A 272 -17.70 -3.01 19.50
CA ARG A 272 -16.84 -3.74 20.44
C ARG A 272 -15.38 -3.39 20.17
N TYR A 273 -15.02 -2.12 20.30
CA TYR A 273 -13.70 -1.63 19.88
C TYR A 273 -12.55 -2.24 20.69
N ASP A 274 -12.79 -2.61 21.94
CA ASP A 274 -11.83 -3.33 22.78
C ASP A 274 -11.47 -4.72 22.23
N ASP A 275 -12.48 -5.44 21.73
CA ASP A 275 -12.28 -6.74 21.09
C ASP A 275 -11.60 -6.58 19.73
N ALA A 276 -11.99 -5.54 18.99
CA ALA A 276 -11.33 -5.19 17.74
C ALA A 276 -9.86 -4.81 17.97
N CYS A 277 -9.53 -4.02 19.00
CA CYS A 277 -8.16 -3.67 19.37
C CYS A 277 -7.30 -4.91 19.62
N TRP A 278 -7.79 -5.86 20.42
CA TRP A 278 -7.03 -7.07 20.71
C TRP A 278 -6.72 -7.87 19.44
N GLN A 279 -7.70 -8.02 18.55
CA GLN A 279 -7.56 -8.75 17.28
C GLN A 279 -6.59 -8.05 16.30
N GLN A 280 -6.68 -6.72 16.22
CA GLN A 280 -5.77 -5.93 15.38
C GLN A 280 -4.34 -5.93 15.93
N GLU A 281 -4.16 -5.94 17.25
CA GLU A 281 -2.85 -6.09 17.88
C GLU A 281 -2.24 -7.46 17.58
N ALA A 282 -3.04 -8.54 17.71
CA ALA A 282 -2.63 -9.89 17.33
C ALA A 282 -2.18 -9.95 15.86
N SER A 283 -2.93 -9.31 14.96
CA SER A 283 -2.54 -9.18 13.54
C SER A 283 -1.18 -8.49 13.38
N ALA A 284 -0.99 -7.32 14.00
CA ALA A 284 0.24 -6.55 13.87
C ALA A 284 1.46 -7.36 14.36
N ARG A 285 1.33 -8.02 15.52
CA ARG A 285 2.39 -8.81 16.14
C ARG A 285 2.81 -10.02 15.30
N VAL A 286 1.84 -10.73 14.71
CA VAL A 286 2.13 -11.85 13.79
C VAL A 286 2.90 -11.37 12.56
N ASP A 287 2.48 -10.25 11.95
CA ASP A 287 3.22 -9.66 10.82
C ASP A 287 4.64 -9.25 11.23
N HIS A 288 4.81 -8.54 12.35
CA HIS A 288 6.11 -8.12 12.84
C HIS A 288 7.05 -9.31 13.02
N HIS A 289 6.60 -10.36 13.73
CA HIS A 289 7.40 -11.57 13.96
C HIS A 289 7.85 -12.22 12.64
N ARG A 290 6.92 -12.41 11.69
CA ARG A 290 7.21 -13.05 10.40
C ARG A 290 8.13 -12.21 9.54
N MET A 291 7.86 -10.91 9.42
CA MET A 291 8.68 -9.97 8.66
C MET A 291 10.12 -9.94 9.16
N MET A 292 10.31 -9.89 10.48
CA MET A 292 11.63 -9.91 11.09
C MET A 292 12.37 -11.23 10.85
N ARG A 293 11.70 -12.38 11.04
CA ARG A 293 12.31 -13.68 10.78
C ARG A 293 12.70 -13.86 9.31
N ASP A 294 11.85 -13.38 8.40
CA ASP A 294 12.02 -13.58 6.96
C ASP A 294 12.73 -12.43 6.24
N ARG A 295 13.19 -11.41 6.96
CA ARG A 295 13.80 -10.20 6.37
C ARG A 295 12.92 -9.59 5.28
N VAL A 296 11.60 -9.60 5.47
CA VAL A 296 10.64 -8.96 4.56
C VAL A 296 10.44 -7.53 5.01
N MET A 297 10.60 -6.59 4.07
CA MET A 297 10.49 -5.18 4.41
C MET A 297 9.03 -4.77 4.61
N PRO A 298 8.75 -3.81 5.50
CA PRO A 298 7.44 -3.19 5.59
C PRO A 298 6.88 -2.75 4.23
N ASP A 299 5.56 -2.85 4.07
CA ASP A 299 4.81 -2.53 2.85
C ASP A 299 5.12 -3.39 1.60
N GLU A 300 6.04 -4.35 1.66
CA GLU A 300 6.08 -5.47 0.70
C GLU A 300 4.90 -6.43 0.92
N ILE A 301 4.33 -6.39 2.12
CA ILE A 301 3.10 -7.06 2.49
C ILE A 301 1.92 -6.10 2.28
N HIS A 302 1.04 -6.43 1.35
CA HIS A 302 -0.02 -5.55 0.85
C HIS A 302 -1.01 -5.02 1.91
N ASN A 303 -1.24 -5.74 3.01
CA ASN A 303 -2.20 -5.35 4.06
C ASN A 303 -1.54 -4.81 5.34
N PHE A 304 -0.21 -4.91 5.47
CA PHE A 304 0.52 -4.53 6.69
C PHE A 304 0.16 -3.12 7.19
N ALA A 305 0.26 -2.12 6.32
CA ALA A 305 -0.01 -0.73 6.71
C ALA A 305 -1.50 -0.46 6.98
N HIS A 306 -2.40 -1.19 6.29
CA HIS A 306 -3.84 -1.07 6.53
C HIS A 306 -4.23 -1.65 7.90
N ASN A 307 -3.68 -2.81 8.26
CA ASN A 307 -3.95 -3.47 9.53
C ASN A 307 -3.50 -2.59 10.69
N ASN A 308 -2.28 -2.05 10.62
CA ASN A 308 -1.74 -1.15 11.65
C ASN A 308 -2.49 0.19 11.71
N GLU A 309 -2.89 0.76 10.58
CA GLU A 309 -3.69 1.99 10.56
C GLU A 309 -5.04 1.81 11.26
N TRP A 310 -5.73 0.69 11.00
CA TRP A 310 -6.99 0.39 11.66
C TRP A 310 -6.75 0.14 13.15
N PHE A 311 -5.67 -0.56 13.50
CA PHE A 311 -5.32 -0.76 14.90
C PHE A 311 -5.23 0.57 15.64
N ILE A 312 -4.48 1.55 15.11
CA ILE A 312 -4.35 2.89 15.71
C ILE A 312 -5.71 3.58 15.82
N ARG A 313 -6.56 3.47 14.81
CA ARG A 313 -7.93 4.01 14.87
C ARG A 313 -8.75 3.41 16.01
N ASN A 314 -8.67 2.09 16.24
CA ASN A 314 -9.38 1.46 17.35
C ASN A 314 -8.74 1.83 18.71
N LEU A 315 -7.40 1.95 18.79
CA LEU A 315 -6.71 2.45 19.99
C LEU A 315 -7.24 3.84 20.38
N ASN A 316 -7.46 4.71 19.39
CA ASN A 316 -8.10 6.01 19.60
C ASN A 316 -9.55 5.92 20.09
N TYR A 317 -10.30 4.86 19.75
CA TYR A 317 -11.67 4.68 20.23
C TYR A 317 -11.75 4.18 21.66
N VAL A 318 -10.78 3.38 22.11
CA VAL A 318 -10.72 2.81 23.47
C VAL A 318 -9.86 3.62 24.45
N GLY A 319 -9.22 4.70 23.98
CA GLY A 319 -8.42 5.59 24.83
C GLY A 319 -7.02 5.09 25.14
N ARG A 320 -6.48 4.12 24.38
CA ARG A 320 -5.07 3.69 24.49
C ARG A 320 -4.14 4.66 23.76
N VAL A 321 -4.05 5.88 24.27
CA VAL A 321 -3.46 7.03 23.56
C VAL A 321 -1.96 6.85 23.29
N ARG A 322 -1.16 6.46 24.30
CA ARG A 322 0.28 6.25 24.12
C ARG A 322 0.60 5.14 23.12
N ASP A 323 -0.10 4.02 23.20
CA ASP A 323 0.05 2.94 22.22
C ASP A 323 -0.28 3.39 20.79
N ALA A 324 -1.30 4.24 20.63
CA ALA A 324 -1.68 4.82 19.35
C ALA A 324 -0.58 5.75 18.80
N VAL A 325 0.03 6.58 19.65
CA VAL A 325 1.17 7.45 19.29
C VAL A 325 2.38 6.60 18.92
N ASP A 326 2.75 5.62 19.74
CA ASP A 326 3.93 4.78 19.55
C ASP A 326 3.85 3.97 18.26
N LEU A 327 2.69 3.37 17.96
CA LEU A 327 2.51 2.63 16.72
C LEU A 327 2.47 3.56 15.50
N ALA A 328 1.86 4.74 15.60
CA ALA A 328 1.86 5.72 14.52
C ALA A 328 3.28 6.24 14.22
N LYS A 329 4.08 6.48 15.26
CA LYS A 329 5.51 6.81 15.16
C LYS A 329 6.29 5.67 14.50
N ASN A 330 6.08 4.44 14.95
CA ASN A 330 6.75 3.27 14.36
C ASN A 330 6.43 3.17 12.86
N MET A 331 5.18 3.31 12.43
CA MET A 331 4.80 3.33 11.01
C MET A 331 5.51 4.43 10.20
N ILE A 332 5.86 5.56 10.81
CA ILE A 332 6.61 6.64 10.16
C ILE A 332 8.11 6.30 10.11
N GLU A 333 8.66 5.63 11.12
CA GLU A 333 10.06 5.17 11.17
C GLU A 333 10.37 4.14 10.09
N LEU A 334 9.38 3.31 9.72
CA LEU A 334 9.60 2.22 8.79
C LEU A 334 10.26 2.68 7.48
N PRO A 335 11.14 1.86 6.91
CA PRO A 335 11.82 2.12 5.65
C PRO A 335 10.84 2.41 4.52
N ARG A 336 11.16 3.45 3.75
CA ARG A 336 10.39 3.84 2.57
C ARG A 336 10.94 3.18 1.33
N HIS A 337 10.08 2.96 0.37
CA HIS A 337 10.41 2.45 -0.94
C HIS A 337 9.57 3.17 -2.00
N PRO A 338 10.14 3.67 -3.11
CA PRO A 338 9.41 4.44 -4.13
C PRO A 338 8.23 3.66 -4.73
N ARG A 339 8.34 2.32 -4.78
CA ARG A 339 7.28 1.44 -5.27
C ARG A 339 6.07 1.35 -4.33
N TYR A 340 6.27 1.40 -3.01
CA TYR A 340 5.25 0.96 -2.05
C TYR A 340 4.63 2.09 -1.22
N ASN A 341 5.44 2.82 -0.44
CA ASN A 341 4.96 3.57 0.73
C ASN A 341 5.48 5.03 0.78
N THR A 342 5.13 5.81 -0.24
CA THR A 342 5.38 7.26 -0.29
C THR A 342 4.20 8.06 0.28
N LEU A 343 4.37 9.36 0.55
CA LEU A 343 3.25 10.24 0.95
C LEU A 343 2.13 10.33 -0.10
N LYS A 344 2.39 9.98 -1.37
CA LYS A 344 1.38 9.94 -2.44
C LYS A 344 0.61 8.62 -2.49
N LYS A 345 1.15 7.54 -1.89
CA LYS A 345 0.56 6.20 -1.88
C LYS A 345 -0.02 5.89 -0.51
N PHE A 346 -1.01 5.01 -0.46
CA PHE A 346 -1.48 4.46 0.81
C PHE A 346 -0.49 3.38 1.26
N GLY A 347 0.14 3.59 2.41
CA GLY A 347 1.20 2.76 2.97
C GLY A 347 1.63 3.33 4.32
N SER A 348 2.60 2.70 4.97
CA SER A 348 2.98 3.02 6.37
C SER A 348 3.28 4.50 6.58
N THR A 349 4.08 5.13 5.72
CA THR A 349 4.41 6.57 5.80
C THR A 349 3.19 7.48 5.88
N ARG A 350 2.24 7.32 4.95
CA ARG A 350 1.06 8.21 4.87
C ARG A 350 0.10 7.92 6.02
N TYR A 351 -0.13 6.65 6.32
CA TYR A 351 -1.06 6.25 7.37
C TYR A 351 -0.53 6.57 8.77
N GLY A 352 0.74 6.31 9.05
CA GLY A 352 1.38 6.66 10.30
C GLY A 352 1.30 8.17 10.56
N ARG A 353 1.65 9.00 9.58
CA ARG A 353 1.53 10.48 9.70
C ARG A 353 0.10 10.93 9.95
N MET A 354 -0.85 10.39 9.18
CA MET A 354 -2.28 10.72 9.33
C MET A 354 -2.79 10.36 10.73
N ARG A 355 -2.46 9.16 11.21
CA ARG A 355 -2.90 8.67 12.50
C ARG A 355 -2.21 9.39 13.66
N LEU A 356 -0.92 9.72 13.52
CA LEU A 356 -0.19 10.50 14.52
C LEU A 356 -0.83 11.89 14.72
N PHE A 357 -1.10 12.63 13.63
CA PHE A 357 -1.83 13.89 13.73
C PHE A 357 -3.22 13.71 14.34
N GLU A 358 -3.98 12.68 13.92
CA GLU A 358 -5.32 12.44 14.46
C GLU A 358 -5.28 12.18 15.97
N THR A 359 -4.40 11.30 16.43
CA THR A 359 -4.27 10.94 17.85
C THR A 359 -3.86 12.14 18.69
N LEU A 360 -2.81 12.86 18.29
CA LEU A 360 -2.31 14.01 19.03
C LEU A 360 -3.36 15.13 19.13
N MET A 361 -4.07 15.40 18.04
CA MET A 361 -5.15 16.41 18.03
C MET A 361 -6.36 15.97 18.85
N ARG A 362 -6.80 14.71 18.71
CA ARG A 362 -7.99 14.16 19.40
C ARG A 362 -7.82 14.16 20.92
N TYR A 363 -6.62 13.91 21.39
CA TYR A 363 -6.28 13.83 22.81
C TYR A 363 -5.55 15.06 23.35
N GLU A 364 -5.51 16.15 22.57
CA GLU A 364 -5.00 17.45 22.99
C GLU A 364 -3.52 17.44 23.42
N LEU A 365 -2.71 16.59 22.78
CA LEU A 365 -1.27 16.45 23.02
C LEU A 365 -0.48 17.52 22.25
N TRP A 366 -0.77 18.80 22.54
CA TRP A 366 -0.26 19.94 21.77
C TRP A 366 1.27 20.07 21.80
N GLU A 367 1.85 20.03 23.00
CA GLU A 367 3.32 20.15 23.19
C GLU A 367 4.08 19.02 22.50
N GLU A 368 3.52 17.80 22.56
CA GLU A 368 4.11 16.64 21.88
C GLU A 368 3.99 16.78 20.36
N LEU A 369 2.87 17.30 19.84
CA LEU A 369 2.73 17.60 18.41
C LEU A 369 3.76 18.63 17.96
N LEU A 370 3.94 19.74 18.69
CA LEU A 370 4.93 20.76 18.40
C LEU A 370 6.35 20.17 18.41
N THR A 371 6.68 19.42 19.46
CA THR A 371 7.98 18.74 19.58
C THR A 371 8.21 17.81 18.39
N LEU A 372 7.27 16.92 18.08
CA LEU A 372 7.39 15.97 16.99
C LEU A 372 7.43 16.65 15.61
N SER A 373 6.84 17.83 15.47
CA SER A 373 6.89 18.61 14.23
C SER A 373 8.31 19.06 13.86
N ASP A 374 9.21 19.14 14.83
CA ASP A 374 10.62 19.52 14.64
C ASP A 374 11.57 18.30 14.55
N THR A 375 10.99 17.11 14.42
CA THR A 375 11.73 15.83 14.33
C THR A 375 11.46 15.12 13.00
N PRO A 376 12.18 14.03 12.69
CA PRO A 376 11.89 13.19 11.52
C PRO A 376 10.50 12.53 11.49
N TYR A 377 9.71 12.60 12.57
CA TYR A 377 8.35 12.06 12.60
C TYR A 377 7.35 12.93 11.82
N LEU A 378 7.39 14.24 12.05
CA LEU A 378 6.46 15.17 11.41
C LEU A 378 7.19 16.29 10.62
N PRO A 379 8.16 15.95 9.75
CA PRO A 379 8.93 16.96 9.04
C PRO A 379 8.05 17.75 8.05
N PRO A 380 8.49 18.95 7.65
CA PRO A 380 7.98 19.62 6.45
C PRO A 380 8.08 18.72 5.22
N THR A 381 7.25 18.98 4.20
CA THR A 381 7.25 18.20 2.96
C THR A 381 6.97 19.08 1.74
N ASP A 382 7.56 18.70 0.61
CA ASP A 382 7.29 19.33 -0.69
C ASP A 382 5.93 18.92 -1.28
N ASN A 383 5.24 17.93 -0.68
CA ASN A 383 3.88 17.62 -1.07
C ASN A 383 2.94 18.74 -0.57
N LYS A 384 2.47 19.57 -1.51
CA LYS A 384 1.60 20.74 -1.25
C LYS A 384 0.43 20.42 -0.30
N ASP A 385 -0.31 19.34 -0.55
CA ASP A 385 -1.49 18.98 0.24
C ASP A 385 -1.12 18.52 1.65
N GLU A 386 -0.10 17.68 1.78
CA GLU A 386 0.37 17.18 3.10
C GLU A 386 1.05 18.27 3.92
N GLN A 387 1.66 19.26 3.26
CA GLN A 387 2.25 20.41 3.93
C GLN A 387 1.19 21.36 4.49
N VAL A 388 0.11 21.62 3.75
CA VAL A 388 -1.03 22.41 4.28
C VAL A 388 -1.66 21.71 5.48
N LYS A 389 -1.83 20.38 5.44
CA LYS A 389 -2.31 19.60 6.60
C LYS A 389 -1.36 19.73 7.80
N ARG A 390 -0.05 19.60 7.58
CA ARG A 390 0.96 19.78 8.63
C ARG A 390 0.84 21.17 9.26
N LEU A 391 0.88 22.22 8.43
CA LEU A 391 0.82 23.61 8.88
C LEU A 391 -0.46 23.87 9.66
N ARG A 392 -1.61 23.36 9.20
CA ARG A 392 -2.85 23.42 9.96
C ARG A 392 -2.70 22.84 11.36
N HIS A 393 -2.20 21.61 11.47
CA HIS A 393 -2.05 20.93 12.77
C HIS A 393 -1.03 21.61 13.68
N VAL A 394 0.11 22.04 13.14
CA VAL A 394 1.12 22.79 13.89
C VAL A 394 0.57 24.13 14.33
N GLY A 395 -0.11 24.88 13.47
CA GLY A 395 -0.69 26.17 13.81
C GLY A 395 -1.76 26.06 14.91
N VAL A 396 -2.63 25.04 14.84
CA VAL A 396 -3.59 24.77 15.92
C VAL A 396 -2.86 24.44 17.22
N ALA A 397 -1.88 23.54 17.18
CA ALA A 397 -1.10 23.18 18.37
C ALA A 397 -0.33 24.38 18.94
N SER A 398 0.23 25.26 18.11
CA SER A 398 0.93 26.47 18.54
C SER A 398 0.00 27.41 19.30
N VAL A 399 -1.19 27.68 18.76
CA VAL A 399 -2.19 28.50 19.46
C VAL A 399 -2.62 27.86 20.78
N ARG A 400 -2.80 26.53 20.80
CA ARG A 400 -3.28 25.80 21.98
C ARG A 400 -2.20 25.55 23.04
N GLY A 401 -0.94 25.49 22.64
CA GLY A 401 0.24 25.44 23.51
C GLY A 401 0.71 26.81 23.99
N GLY A 402 0.17 27.90 23.43
CA GLY A 402 0.52 29.27 23.82
C GLY A 402 1.73 29.86 23.07
N ASP A 403 2.19 29.23 22.00
CA ASP A 403 3.27 29.70 21.14
C ASP A 403 2.71 30.63 20.04
N SER A 404 2.49 31.89 20.40
CA SER A 404 1.90 32.91 19.51
C SER A 404 2.79 33.22 18.31
N ASP A 405 4.12 33.20 18.49
CA ASP A 405 5.08 33.55 17.45
C ASP A 405 5.09 32.49 16.36
N ARG A 406 5.11 31.21 16.75
CA ARG A 406 5.02 30.09 15.81
C ARG A 406 3.66 30.05 15.11
N ALA A 407 2.57 30.35 15.81
CA ALA A 407 1.25 30.45 15.18
C ALA A 407 1.22 31.54 14.10
N ALA A 408 1.79 32.72 14.38
CA ALA A 408 1.90 33.81 13.42
C ALA A 408 2.76 33.42 12.20
N GLN A 409 3.89 32.73 12.44
CA GLN A 409 4.76 32.23 11.37
C GLN A 409 4.03 31.22 10.46
N VAL A 410 3.26 30.30 11.05
CA VAL A 410 2.48 29.31 10.29
C VAL A 410 1.40 29.98 9.43
N LEU A 411 0.70 30.98 9.96
CA LEU A 411 -0.30 31.74 9.19
C LEU A 411 0.35 32.49 8.03
N ALA A 412 1.52 33.10 8.24
CA ALA A 412 2.27 33.77 7.17
C ALA A 412 2.70 32.79 6.06
N ASP A 413 3.14 31.56 6.40
CA ASP A 413 3.47 30.52 5.40
C ASP A 413 2.21 30.10 4.62
N LEU A 414 1.08 29.92 5.29
CA LEU A 414 -0.20 29.61 4.63
C LEU A 414 -0.64 30.73 3.68
N ASP A 415 -0.53 31.99 4.08
CA ASP A 415 -0.88 33.14 3.23
C ASP A 415 0.05 33.26 2.02
N GLN A 416 1.35 33.05 2.21
CA GLN A 416 2.31 33.01 1.10
C GLN A 416 1.97 31.91 0.10
N ARG A 417 1.63 30.71 0.59
CA ARG A 417 1.20 29.58 -0.26
C ARG A 417 -0.09 29.89 -1.01
N LYS A 418 -1.06 30.53 -0.35
CA LYS A 418 -2.29 30.97 -1.01
C LYS A 418 -1.98 31.91 -2.17
N GLY A 419 -1.16 32.94 -1.93
CA GLY A 419 -0.76 33.89 -2.97
C GLY A 419 -0.05 33.20 -4.15
N SER A 420 0.86 32.27 -3.87
CA SER A 420 1.54 31.47 -4.92
C SER A 420 0.55 30.62 -5.73
N LEU A 421 -0.43 29.98 -5.07
CA LEU A 421 -1.46 29.19 -5.76
C LEU A 421 -2.41 30.05 -6.59
N GLU A 422 -2.73 31.26 -6.13
CA GLU A 422 -3.57 32.20 -6.88
C GLU A 422 -2.86 32.71 -8.14
N GLN A 423 -1.56 32.95 -8.06
CA GLN A 423 -0.72 33.25 -9.22
C GLN A 423 -0.67 32.06 -10.18
N GLU A 424 -0.32 30.86 -9.69
CA GLU A 424 -0.28 29.62 -10.50
C GLU A 424 -1.63 29.36 -11.19
N ARG A 425 -2.75 29.64 -10.51
CA ARG A 425 -4.10 29.52 -11.09
C ARG A 425 -4.31 30.50 -12.23
N THR A 426 -3.88 31.74 -12.07
CA THR A 426 -4.03 32.78 -13.09
C THR A 426 -3.22 32.42 -14.33
N GLU A 427 -1.97 31.99 -14.15
CA GLU A 427 -1.07 31.54 -15.23
C GLU A 427 -1.60 30.29 -15.93
N ALA A 428 -2.05 29.27 -15.18
CA ALA A 428 -2.59 28.04 -15.73
C ALA A 428 -3.87 28.28 -16.55
N VAL A 429 -4.76 29.16 -16.08
CA VAL A 429 -5.97 29.54 -16.81
C VAL A 429 -5.64 30.31 -18.08
N ALA A 430 -4.72 31.27 -18.02
CA ALA A 430 -4.28 32.02 -19.20
C ALA A 430 -3.61 31.11 -20.25
N ALA A 431 -2.73 30.20 -19.81
CA ALA A 431 -2.08 29.23 -20.69
C ALA A 431 -3.08 28.25 -21.33
N ALA A 432 -4.04 27.76 -20.55
CA ALA A 432 -5.10 26.88 -21.06
C ALA A 432 -6.03 27.59 -22.04
N GLU A 433 -6.38 28.85 -21.76
CA GLU A 433 -7.15 29.70 -22.68
C GLU A 433 -6.39 29.93 -23.98
N GLY A 434 -5.10 30.31 -23.91
CA GLY A 434 -4.26 30.53 -25.09
C GLY A 434 -4.17 29.29 -25.98
N LYS A 435 -3.84 28.12 -25.39
CA LYS A 435 -3.79 26.84 -26.11
C LYS A 435 -5.13 26.44 -26.71
N ALA A 436 -6.24 26.68 -25.99
CA ALA A 436 -7.57 26.35 -26.49
C ALA A 436 -8.00 27.28 -27.64
N ARG A 437 -7.65 28.57 -27.57
CA ARG A 437 -7.88 29.54 -28.65
C ARG A 437 -7.07 29.19 -29.89
N GLU A 438 -5.79 28.85 -29.74
CA GLU A 438 -4.94 28.42 -30.86
C GLU A 438 -5.51 27.16 -31.54
N LYS A 439 -5.91 26.16 -30.76
CA LYS A 439 -6.55 24.93 -31.26
C LYS A 439 -7.93 25.17 -31.90
N ALA A 440 -8.61 26.25 -31.54
CA ALA A 440 -9.91 26.60 -32.09
C ALA A 440 -9.83 27.19 -33.52
N ILE A 441 -8.66 27.67 -33.94
CA ILE A 441 -8.45 28.26 -35.27
C ILE A 441 -8.01 27.20 -36.27
N ASP A 442 -8.85 26.93 -37.26
CA ASP A 442 -8.49 26.16 -38.45
C ASP A 442 -7.84 27.09 -39.49
N ALA A 443 -6.52 26.94 -39.64
CA ALA A 443 -5.72 27.73 -40.58
C ALA A 443 -6.23 27.63 -42.03
N LYS A 444 -6.81 26.49 -42.43
CA LYS A 444 -7.34 26.30 -43.78
C LYS A 444 -8.63 27.11 -43.97
N ARG A 445 -9.52 27.12 -42.97
CA ARG A 445 -10.75 27.92 -43.00
C ARG A 445 -10.44 29.42 -42.97
N VAL A 446 -9.40 29.83 -42.25
CA VAL A 446 -8.90 31.22 -42.28
C VAL A 446 -8.37 31.59 -43.67
N GLN A 447 -7.53 30.74 -44.28
CA GLN A 447 -6.99 31.00 -45.62
C GLN A 447 -8.09 31.05 -46.68
N GLN A 448 -9.07 30.15 -46.62
CA GLN A 448 -10.21 30.15 -47.53
C GLN A 448 -11.05 31.44 -47.44
N ALA A 449 -11.23 31.96 -46.23
CA ALA A 449 -11.94 33.24 -46.04
C ALA A 449 -11.17 34.42 -46.67
N ARG A 450 -9.83 34.42 -46.53
CA ARG A 450 -8.94 35.40 -47.18
C ARG A 450 -9.05 35.35 -48.70
N ASP A 451 -8.84 34.16 -49.28
CA ASP A 451 -8.83 33.98 -50.74
C ASP A 451 -10.18 34.37 -51.38
N GLN A 452 -11.30 34.07 -50.70
CA GLN A 452 -12.64 34.44 -51.17
C GLN A 452 -12.88 35.95 -51.14
N ALA A 453 -12.41 36.65 -50.09
CA ALA A 453 -12.57 38.09 -49.97
C ALA A 453 -11.68 38.85 -50.97
N GLU A 454 -10.41 38.46 -51.09
CA GLU A 454 -9.48 39.03 -52.07
C GLU A 454 -9.99 38.84 -53.51
N LYS A 455 -10.49 37.63 -53.83
CA LYS A 455 -11.06 37.35 -55.15
C LYS A 455 -12.28 38.21 -55.44
N LYS A 456 -13.19 38.37 -54.46
CA LYS A 456 -14.40 39.17 -54.64
C LYS A 456 -14.08 40.64 -54.97
N VAL A 457 -13.14 41.25 -54.26
CA VAL A 457 -12.72 42.64 -54.52
C VAL A 457 -12.09 42.78 -55.91
N ARG A 458 -11.29 41.80 -56.32
CA ARG A 458 -10.69 41.78 -57.67
C ARG A 458 -11.74 41.62 -58.77
N ASP A 459 -12.72 40.73 -58.58
CA ASP A 459 -13.82 40.52 -59.53
C ASP A 459 -14.71 41.79 -59.65
N ASP A 460 -14.82 42.59 -58.57
CA ASP A 460 -15.55 43.87 -58.50
C ASP A 460 -14.72 45.08 -59.02
N GLY A 461 -13.51 44.85 -59.54
CA GLY A 461 -12.66 45.88 -60.15
C GLY A 461 -11.79 46.70 -59.18
N GLY A 462 -11.63 46.25 -57.93
CA GLY A 462 -10.74 46.85 -56.93
C GLY A 462 -9.27 46.61 -57.21
N ASP A 463 -8.40 47.47 -56.67
CA ASP A 463 -6.95 47.34 -56.78
C ASP A 463 -6.38 46.32 -55.76
N ASP A 464 -5.10 45.98 -55.88
CA ASP A 464 -4.46 44.99 -54.99
C ASP A 464 -4.38 45.45 -53.53
N ALA A 465 -4.34 46.76 -53.27
CA ALA A 465 -4.31 47.31 -51.91
C ALA A 465 -5.65 47.06 -51.21
N THR A 466 -6.75 47.39 -51.89
CA THR A 466 -8.12 47.16 -51.39
C THR A 466 -8.46 45.67 -51.27
N ALA A 467 -7.93 44.82 -52.18
CA ALA A 467 -8.07 43.37 -52.06
C ALA A 467 -7.36 42.83 -50.80
N THR A 468 -6.13 43.29 -50.52
CA THR A 468 -5.35 42.86 -49.34
C THR A 468 -6.03 43.27 -48.03
N GLU A 469 -6.52 44.50 -47.95
CA GLU A 469 -7.25 45.01 -46.78
C GLU A 469 -8.52 44.17 -46.52
N ALA A 470 -9.32 43.88 -47.55
CA ALA A 470 -10.49 43.01 -47.43
C ALA A 470 -10.13 41.57 -47.03
N GLY A 471 -8.98 41.06 -47.49
CA GLY A 471 -8.43 39.76 -47.09
C GLY A 471 -8.08 39.71 -45.60
N ASP A 472 -7.39 40.73 -45.09
CA ASP A 472 -7.01 40.83 -43.68
C ASP A 472 -8.24 41.00 -42.76
N GLU A 473 -9.24 41.79 -43.17
CA GLU A 473 -10.53 41.88 -42.46
C GLU A 473 -11.30 40.54 -42.44
N ALA A 474 -11.22 39.77 -43.52
CA ALA A 474 -11.86 38.45 -43.60
C ALA A 474 -11.15 37.41 -42.72
N VAL A 475 -9.82 37.50 -42.59
CA VAL A 475 -9.02 36.69 -41.65
C VAL A 475 -9.47 36.93 -40.22
N GLU A 476 -9.56 38.21 -39.80
CA GLU A 476 -9.95 38.55 -38.43
C GLU A 476 -11.40 38.13 -38.13
N ARG A 477 -12.34 38.36 -39.05
CA ARG A 477 -13.73 37.88 -38.92
C ARG A 477 -13.81 36.35 -38.80
N SER A 478 -13.10 35.62 -39.65
CA SER A 478 -13.08 34.15 -39.63
C SER A 478 -12.51 33.61 -38.31
N ARG A 479 -11.47 34.26 -37.78
CA ARG A 479 -10.92 33.92 -36.46
C ARG A 479 -11.93 34.19 -35.34
N GLU A 480 -12.58 35.34 -35.33
CA GLU A 480 -13.58 35.68 -34.32
C GLU A 480 -14.78 34.71 -34.35
N GLU A 481 -15.27 34.33 -35.52
CA GLU A 481 -16.36 33.37 -35.68
C GLU A 481 -15.97 32.00 -35.12
N GLN A 482 -14.78 31.49 -35.49
CA GLN A 482 -14.29 30.21 -35.01
C GLN A 482 -14.09 30.20 -33.47
N LEU A 483 -13.60 31.30 -32.90
CA LEU A 483 -13.51 31.47 -31.45
C LEU A 483 -14.89 31.50 -30.77
N LYS A 484 -15.89 32.14 -31.39
CA LYS A 484 -17.28 32.13 -30.89
C LYS A 484 -17.89 30.72 -30.96
N GLU A 485 -17.68 29.99 -32.06
CA GLU A 485 -18.12 28.60 -32.23
C GLU A 485 -17.51 27.68 -31.16
N LYS A 486 -16.23 27.88 -30.83
CA LYS A 486 -15.47 27.07 -29.85
C LYS A 486 -15.46 27.63 -28.44
N LYS A 487 -16.25 28.66 -28.13
CA LYS A 487 -16.29 29.31 -26.81
C LYS A 487 -16.49 28.32 -25.66
N LYS A 488 -17.38 27.33 -25.82
CA LYS A 488 -17.63 26.30 -24.79
C LYS A 488 -16.39 25.44 -24.50
N ASP A 489 -15.60 25.12 -25.52
CA ASP A 489 -14.39 24.31 -25.38
C ASP A 489 -13.29 25.12 -24.68
N ILE A 490 -13.18 26.42 -25.00
CA ILE A 490 -12.26 27.37 -24.34
C ILE A 490 -12.64 27.54 -22.87
N ASP A 491 -13.92 27.78 -22.56
CA ASP A 491 -14.42 27.93 -21.18
C ASP A 491 -14.21 26.64 -20.37
N LYS A 492 -14.39 25.48 -21.00
CA LYS A 492 -14.11 24.18 -20.39
C LYS A 492 -12.61 24.03 -20.07
N ALA A 493 -11.73 24.36 -21.01
CA ALA A 493 -10.28 24.30 -20.79
C ALA A 493 -9.83 25.18 -19.61
N LYS A 494 -10.37 26.41 -19.53
CA LYS A 494 -10.13 27.33 -18.40
C LYS A 494 -10.61 26.73 -17.08
N LYS A 495 -11.82 26.17 -17.06
CA LYS A 495 -12.40 25.55 -15.86
C LYS A 495 -11.60 24.33 -15.41
N ASP A 496 -11.19 23.48 -16.34
CA ASP A 496 -10.42 22.27 -16.05
C ASP A 496 -9.02 22.60 -15.52
N ALA A 497 -8.37 23.66 -16.03
CA ALA A 497 -7.10 24.17 -15.51
C ALA A 497 -7.25 24.82 -14.11
N ARG A 498 -8.36 25.51 -13.86
CA ARG A 498 -8.64 26.19 -12.59
C ARG A 498 -8.95 25.23 -11.44
N LYS A 499 -9.72 24.18 -11.71
CA LYS A 499 -10.37 23.32 -10.70
C LYS A 499 -9.40 22.69 -9.67
N PRO A 500 -8.23 22.13 -10.06
CA PRO A 500 -7.29 21.57 -9.08
C PRO A 500 -6.76 22.62 -8.11
N LEU A 501 -6.45 23.82 -8.61
CA LEU A 501 -5.86 24.91 -7.82
C LEU A 501 -6.89 25.57 -6.91
N ASP A 502 -8.15 25.72 -7.35
CA ASP A 502 -9.24 26.15 -6.45
C ASP A 502 -9.41 25.19 -5.27
N GLY A 503 -9.24 23.88 -5.48
CA GLY A 503 -9.26 22.89 -4.41
C GLY A 503 -8.11 23.07 -3.41
N GLN A 504 -6.90 23.36 -3.89
CA GLN A 504 -5.73 23.62 -3.04
C GLN A 504 -5.86 24.94 -2.28
N ILE A 505 -6.31 26.02 -2.94
CA ILE A 505 -6.59 27.32 -2.30
C ILE A 505 -7.63 27.14 -1.20
N ALA A 506 -8.73 26.44 -1.48
CA ALA A 506 -9.77 26.18 -0.49
C ALA A 506 -9.23 25.36 0.71
N ALA A 507 -8.27 24.45 0.51
CA ALA A 507 -7.64 23.73 1.60
C ALA A 507 -6.80 24.66 2.50
N VAL A 508 -6.07 25.61 1.91
CA VAL A 508 -5.32 26.64 2.65
C VAL A 508 -6.26 27.55 3.43
N GLU A 509 -7.33 28.05 2.80
CA GLU A 509 -8.31 28.92 3.46
C GLU A 509 -9.01 28.25 4.64
N LYS A 510 -9.28 26.94 4.52
CA LYS A 510 -9.84 26.15 5.62
C LYS A 510 -8.84 25.99 6.77
N ALA A 511 -7.56 25.77 6.46
CA ALA A 511 -6.51 25.70 7.46
C ALA A 511 -6.35 27.02 8.23
N VAL A 512 -6.31 28.15 7.52
CA VAL A 512 -6.27 29.49 8.12
C VAL A 512 -7.50 29.72 9.00
N ALA A 513 -8.70 29.41 8.50
CA ALA A 513 -9.94 29.57 9.28
C ALA A 513 -9.94 28.72 10.57
N GLU A 514 -9.37 27.51 10.54
CA GLU A 514 -9.26 26.66 11.73
C GLU A 514 -8.32 27.29 12.77
N ILE A 515 -7.11 27.68 12.36
CA ILE A 515 -6.10 28.29 13.23
C ILE A 515 -6.65 29.59 13.84
N SER A 516 -7.22 30.49 13.02
CA SER A 516 -7.82 31.73 13.51
C SER A 516 -9.03 31.48 14.40
N GLY A 517 -9.80 30.41 14.17
CA GLY A 517 -10.85 29.99 15.10
C GLY A 517 -10.29 29.66 16.48
N HIS A 518 -9.19 28.92 16.55
CA HIS A 518 -8.51 28.65 17.82
C HIS A 518 -7.91 29.91 18.46
N GLN A 519 -7.45 30.90 17.68
CA GLN A 519 -7.00 32.20 18.21
C GLN A 519 -8.15 32.94 18.90
N SER A 520 -9.33 32.99 18.28
CA SER A 520 -10.52 33.58 18.92
C SER A 520 -10.92 32.83 20.20
N VAL A 521 -10.78 31.50 20.24
CA VAL A 521 -11.00 30.75 21.50
C VAL A 521 -10.00 31.20 22.58
N ALA A 522 -8.73 31.40 22.24
CA ALA A 522 -7.71 31.85 23.18
C ALA A 522 -7.98 33.28 23.70
N SER A 523 -8.54 34.15 22.85
CA SER A 523 -8.94 35.52 23.21
C SER A 523 -10.31 35.63 23.91
N GLY A 524 -11.04 34.51 24.10
CA GLY A 524 -12.38 34.50 24.70
C GLY A 524 -13.53 34.89 23.76
N GLU A 525 -13.27 35.02 22.45
CA GLU A 525 -14.23 35.39 21.41
C GLU A 525 -14.96 34.14 20.85
N PHE A 526 -15.73 33.46 21.71
CA PHE A 526 -16.27 32.13 21.36
C PHE A 526 -17.27 32.14 20.18
N SER A 527 -18.10 33.18 20.05
CA SER A 527 -19.05 33.29 18.92
C SER A 527 -18.32 33.44 17.58
N GLU A 528 -17.25 34.22 17.56
CA GLU A 528 -16.43 34.39 16.36
C GLU A 528 -15.67 33.10 16.02
N ALA A 529 -15.14 32.41 17.03
CA ALA A 529 -14.52 31.10 16.84
C ALA A 529 -15.46 30.10 16.16
N LEU A 530 -16.74 30.07 16.53
CA LEU A 530 -17.73 29.16 15.92
C LEU A 530 -17.95 29.44 14.42
N GLU A 531 -18.04 30.71 14.01
CA GLU A 531 -18.17 31.07 12.59
C GLU A 531 -16.90 30.72 11.80
N ARG A 532 -15.72 30.92 12.40
CA ARG A 532 -14.44 30.51 11.81
C ARG A 532 -14.34 28.98 11.67
N PHE A 533 -14.74 28.22 12.68
CA PHE A 533 -14.78 26.75 12.61
C PHE A 533 -15.79 26.22 11.59
N LYS A 534 -16.93 26.90 11.42
CA LYS A 534 -17.91 26.59 10.36
C LYS A 534 -17.30 26.78 8.97
N LYS A 535 -16.52 27.85 8.76
CA LYS A 535 -15.77 28.08 7.51
C LYS A 535 -14.68 27.04 7.27
N ALA A 536 -13.91 26.68 8.30
CA ALA A 536 -12.89 25.65 8.22
C ALA A 536 -13.47 24.29 7.81
N GLY A 537 -14.54 23.87 8.51
CA GLY A 537 -15.11 22.55 8.38
C GLY A 537 -14.17 21.45 8.91
N GLY A 538 -14.74 20.40 9.50
CA GLY A 538 -13.95 19.27 10.00
C GLY A 538 -13.31 19.45 11.37
N VAL A 539 -13.57 20.57 12.06
CA VAL A 539 -13.28 20.70 13.49
C VAL A 539 -14.18 19.75 14.28
N ASP A 540 -13.58 19.05 15.26
CA ASP A 540 -14.27 18.04 16.06
C ASP A 540 -15.60 18.57 16.64
N ALA A 541 -16.64 17.73 16.58
CA ALA A 541 -17.98 18.15 16.95
C ALA A 541 -18.13 18.33 18.46
N ALA A 542 -17.54 17.45 19.27
CA ALA A 542 -17.59 17.56 20.72
C ALA A 542 -16.78 18.78 21.22
N TYR A 543 -15.65 19.06 20.59
CA TYR A 543 -14.90 20.30 20.85
C TYR A 543 -15.72 21.55 20.49
N ARG A 544 -16.35 21.59 19.31
CA ARG A 544 -17.21 22.72 18.93
C ARG A 544 -18.37 22.92 19.91
N SER A 545 -18.98 21.85 20.42
CA SER A 545 -19.99 21.95 21.48
C SER A 545 -19.45 22.58 22.76
N THR A 546 -18.21 22.25 23.15
CA THR A 546 -17.56 22.88 24.31
C THR A 546 -17.41 24.39 24.10
N ILE A 547 -17.03 24.82 22.89
CA ILE A 547 -16.95 26.25 22.55
C ILE A 547 -18.33 26.91 22.51
N GLN A 548 -19.36 26.21 22.03
CA GLN A 548 -20.73 26.69 22.05
C GLN A 548 -21.27 26.90 23.48
N HIS A 549 -20.95 26.01 24.41
CA HIS A 549 -21.26 26.20 25.83
C HIS A 549 -20.60 27.48 26.37
N ARG A 550 -19.31 27.69 26.06
CA ARG A 550 -18.57 28.90 26.46
C ARG A 550 -19.10 30.18 25.82
N ALA A 551 -19.73 30.09 24.64
CA ALA A 551 -20.45 31.19 24.02
C ALA A 551 -21.81 31.51 24.68
N GLY A 552 -22.21 30.76 25.70
CA GLY A 552 -23.44 30.97 26.46
C GLY A 552 -24.63 30.11 26.03
N ASP A 553 -24.49 29.26 25.01
CA ASP A 553 -25.58 28.44 24.47
C ASP A 553 -25.47 26.97 24.95
N SER A 554 -25.58 26.80 26.28
CA SER A 554 -25.34 25.52 26.96
C SER A 554 -26.30 24.41 26.53
N GLU A 555 -27.58 24.72 26.32
CA GLU A 555 -28.59 23.70 25.97
C GLU A 555 -28.30 23.11 24.59
N LYS A 556 -28.05 23.95 23.59
CA LYS A 556 -27.69 23.48 22.24
C LYS A 556 -26.34 22.79 22.21
N ALA A 557 -25.39 23.24 23.03
CA ALA A 557 -24.09 22.59 23.18
C ALA A 557 -24.24 21.15 23.68
N ILE A 558 -25.02 20.93 24.74
CA ILE A 558 -25.34 19.61 25.31
C ILE A 558 -26.02 18.74 24.26
N GLU A 559 -27.05 19.25 23.58
CA GLU A 559 -27.75 18.51 22.53
C GLU A 559 -26.80 18.06 21.41
N ALA A 560 -25.94 18.98 20.96
CA ALA A 560 -24.99 18.71 19.89
C ALA A 560 -23.93 17.66 20.27
N VAL A 561 -23.38 17.72 21.49
CA VAL A 561 -22.39 16.72 21.95
C VAL A 561 -23.06 15.38 22.24
N GLN A 562 -24.28 15.36 22.81
CA GLN A 562 -25.04 14.12 23.00
C GLN A 562 -25.31 13.43 21.66
N LYS A 563 -25.77 14.19 20.66
CA LYS A 563 -25.94 13.68 19.29
C LYS A 563 -24.65 13.16 18.67
N HIS A 564 -23.51 13.74 19.04
CA HIS A 564 -22.20 13.24 18.62
C HIS A 564 -21.87 11.92 19.31
N VAL A 565 -22.03 11.81 20.63
CA VAL A 565 -21.86 10.56 21.40
C VAL A 565 -22.76 9.44 20.85
N ASP A 566 -24.02 9.73 20.57
CA ASP A 566 -24.99 8.74 20.04
C ASP A 566 -24.59 8.20 18.66
N LYS A 567 -23.85 8.99 17.87
CA LYS A 567 -23.29 8.57 16.57
C LYS A 567 -21.98 7.79 16.69
N HIS A 568 -21.31 7.86 17.84
CA HIS A 568 -20.02 7.24 18.13
C HIS A 568 -20.12 6.30 19.36
N PRO A 569 -21.07 5.35 19.37
CA PRO A 569 -21.21 4.43 20.49
C PRO A 569 -19.93 3.61 20.69
N GLY A 570 -19.52 3.46 21.95
CA GLY A 570 -18.32 2.73 22.35
C GLY A 570 -17.02 3.55 22.28
N GLU A 571 -17.05 4.79 21.78
CA GLU A 571 -15.87 5.67 21.81
C GLU A 571 -15.77 6.40 23.15
N VAL A 572 -14.62 6.27 23.83
CA VAL A 572 -14.43 6.84 25.17
C VAL A 572 -14.25 8.37 25.16
N GLN A 573 -13.67 8.92 24.09
CA GLN A 573 -13.33 10.34 24.02
C GLN A 573 -14.57 11.24 23.90
N PRO A 574 -15.53 10.98 22.99
CA PRO A 574 -16.76 11.78 22.93
C PRO A 574 -17.53 11.77 24.26
N LEU A 575 -17.56 10.61 24.92
CA LEU A 575 -18.24 10.45 26.20
C LEU A 575 -17.54 11.23 27.33
N ALA A 576 -16.20 11.23 27.36
CA ALA A 576 -15.43 12.07 28.28
C ALA A 576 -15.72 13.57 28.08
N MET A 577 -15.79 14.03 26.84
CA MET A 577 -16.14 15.43 26.54
C MET A 577 -17.57 15.79 26.96
N LEU A 578 -18.53 14.88 26.79
CA LEU A 578 -19.91 15.07 27.29
C LEU A 578 -19.93 15.21 28.82
N ILE A 579 -19.20 14.37 29.55
CA ILE A 579 -19.14 14.40 31.02
C ILE A 579 -18.59 15.75 31.50
N ASP A 580 -17.47 16.19 30.93
CA ASP A 580 -16.86 17.48 31.26
C ASP A 580 -17.82 18.65 31.00
N LEU A 581 -18.50 18.65 29.84
CA LEU A 581 -19.46 19.69 29.48
C LEU A 581 -20.69 19.69 30.40
N LEU A 582 -21.28 18.53 30.68
CA LEU A 582 -22.41 18.42 31.62
C LEU A 582 -22.02 18.90 33.02
N TRP A 583 -20.80 18.57 33.47
CA TRP A 583 -20.27 19.02 34.74
C TRP A 583 -20.10 20.54 34.79
N GLN A 584 -19.55 21.16 33.74
CA GLN A 584 -19.42 22.62 33.64
C GLN A 584 -20.78 23.32 33.59
N ALA A 585 -21.77 22.71 32.93
CA ALA A 585 -23.15 23.21 32.85
C ALA A 585 -23.99 22.97 34.12
N GLY A 586 -23.42 22.38 35.18
CA GLY A 586 -24.11 22.11 36.44
C GLY A 586 -25.10 20.92 36.40
N LYS A 587 -25.11 20.14 35.32
CA LYS A 587 -25.97 18.95 35.14
C LYS A 587 -25.34 17.72 35.81
N ARG A 588 -25.24 17.74 37.14
CA ARG A 588 -24.50 16.75 37.93
C ARG A 588 -25.01 15.31 37.76
N ASP A 589 -26.34 15.11 37.77
CA ASP A 589 -26.93 13.78 37.65
C ASP A 589 -26.74 13.16 36.26
N ASP A 590 -26.83 13.99 35.22
CA ASP A 590 -26.56 13.57 33.84
C ASP A 590 -25.07 13.22 33.67
N ALA A 591 -24.18 14.06 34.22
CA ALA A 591 -22.74 13.81 34.21
C ALA A 591 -22.39 12.50 34.92
N LYS A 592 -23.00 12.24 36.09
CA LYS A 592 -22.85 10.96 36.82
C LYS A 592 -23.30 9.78 35.97
N SER A 593 -24.45 9.90 35.31
CA SER A 593 -25.00 8.85 34.45
C SER A 593 -24.09 8.56 33.25
N ALA A 594 -23.52 9.60 32.63
CA ALA A 594 -22.55 9.45 31.55
C ALA A 594 -21.22 8.87 32.04
N PHE A 595 -20.77 9.26 33.23
CA PHE A 595 -19.54 8.75 33.85
C PHE A 595 -19.60 7.26 34.15
N VAL A 596 -20.74 6.74 34.64
CA VAL A 596 -20.95 5.29 34.81
C VAL A 596 -20.79 4.55 33.48
N LYS A 597 -21.31 5.09 32.38
CA LYS A 597 -21.14 4.50 31.04
C LYS A 597 -19.67 4.50 30.60
N LEU A 598 -18.94 5.58 30.87
CA LEU A 598 -17.51 5.68 30.54
C LEU A 598 -16.69 4.68 31.33
N ARG A 599 -16.94 4.55 32.65
CA ARG A 599 -16.25 3.59 33.52
C ARG A 599 -16.38 2.16 33.00
N ALA A 600 -17.56 1.76 32.54
CA ALA A 600 -17.76 0.43 31.94
C ALA A 600 -16.91 0.17 30.67
N GLN A 601 -16.40 1.22 30.01
CA GLN A 601 -15.58 1.16 28.79
C GLN A 601 -14.13 1.60 29.03
N SER A 602 -13.73 1.78 30.29
CA SER A 602 -12.51 2.51 30.64
C SER A 602 -11.26 1.67 30.81
N ARG A 603 -11.35 0.34 30.64
CA ARG A 603 -10.30 -0.62 31.02
C ARG A 603 -8.90 -0.27 30.50
N ALA A 604 -8.81 0.34 29.33
CA ALA A 604 -7.57 0.61 28.63
C ALA A 604 -7.32 2.12 28.40
N ILE A 605 -8.09 2.97 29.08
CA ILE A 605 -7.92 4.42 29.01
C ILE A 605 -6.54 4.81 29.56
N ASP A 606 -5.83 5.64 28.79
CA ASP A 606 -4.68 6.39 29.23
C ASP A 606 -5.11 7.58 30.09
N MET A 607 -5.14 7.35 31.40
CA MET A 607 -5.52 8.33 32.42
C MET A 607 -4.67 9.60 32.41
N ALA A 608 -3.44 9.53 31.89
CA ALA A 608 -2.53 10.67 31.83
C ALA A 608 -2.86 11.64 30.68
N SER A 609 -3.70 11.23 29.71
CA SER A 609 -4.05 12.12 28.61
C SER A 609 -4.90 13.33 29.11
N PRO A 610 -4.75 14.52 28.49
CA PRO A 610 -5.46 15.73 28.88
C PRO A 610 -6.99 15.57 28.98
N VAL A 611 -7.58 14.77 28.08
CA VAL A 611 -9.03 14.57 28.06
C VAL A 611 -9.53 13.83 29.30
N PHE A 612 -8.83 12.78 29.73
CA PHE A 612 -9.27 11.96 30.88
C PHE A 612 -8.80 12.52 32.21
N SER A 613 -7.65 13.20 32.26
CA SER A 613 -7.17 13.88 33.48
C SER A 613 -8.14 14.97 33.97
N ARG A 614 -8.82 15.68 33.05
CA ARG A 614 -9.89 16.64 33.41
C ARG A 614 -11.06 16.00 34.16
N LEU A 615 -11.27 14.70 34.02
CA LEU A 615 -12.31 13.98 34.73
C LEU A 615 -11.92 13.57 36.15
N ALA A 616 -10.64 13.66 36.55
CA ALA A 616 -10.19 13.29 37.89
C ALA A 616 -10.97 13.98 39.04
N PRO A 617 -11.14 15.33 39.06
CA PRO A 617 -11.95 15.98 40.10
C PRO A 617 -13.44 15.59 40.03
N ILE A 618 -13.95 15.25 38.84
CA ILE A 618 -15.32 14.77 38.66
C ILE A 618 -15.46 13.38 39.28
N ALA A 619 -14.53 12.47 38.98
CA ALA A 619 -14.48 11.12 39.51
C ALA A 619 -14.39 11.12 41.04
N GLU A 620 -13.53 11.96 41.62
CA GLU A 620 -13.41 12.15 43.07
C GLU A 620 -14.74 12.61 43.69
N ALA A 621 -15.38 13.63 43.12
CA ALA A 621 -16.68 14.12 43.59
C ALA A 621 -17.79 13.06 43.47
N LEU A 622 -17.63 12.08 42.57
CA LEU A 622 -18.53 10.94 42.38
C LEU A 622 -18.14 9.70 43.22
N GLY A 623 -17.11 9.79 44.07
CA GLY A 623 -16.69 8.71 44.97
C GLY A 623 -15.69 7.71 44.37
N HIS A 624 -15.01 8.08 43.29
CA HIS A 624 -14.02 7.25 42.59
C HIS A 624 -12.65 7.96 42.52
N PRO A 625 -11.93 8.14 43.65
CA PRO A 625 -10.62 8.77 43.65
C PRO A 625 -9.54 7.88 43.00
N GLY A 626 -8.50 8.49 42.44
CA GLY A 626 -7.37 7.78 41.84
C GLY A 626 -7.72 7.13 40.49
N ASP A 627 -7.38 5.85 40.33
CA ASP A 627 -7.70 5.10 39.12
C ASP A 627 -9.17 4.67 39.13
N TRP A 628 -10.01 5.43 38.43
CA TRP A 628 -11.44 5.16 38.33
C TRP A 628 -11.79 4.14 37.25
N ARG A 629 -10.81 3.53 36.56
CA ARG A 629 -11.09 2.56 35.50
C ARG A 629 -11.73 1.29 36.04
N GLU A 630 -12.48 0.59 35.18
CA GLU A 630 -13.02 -0.74 35.48
C GLU A 630 -12.39 -1.78 34.57
N VAL A 631 -11.91 -2.87 35.18
CA VAL A 631 -11.36 -4.02 34.47
C VAL A 631 -12.43 -5.10 34.44
N SER A 632 -12.92 -5.41 33.24
CA SER A 632 -13.83 -6.54 33.01
C SER A 632 -13.13 -7.63 32.20
N PRO A 633 -13.42 -8.92 32.47
CA PRO A 633 -12.93 -10.00 31.63
C PRO A 633 -13.50 -9.89 30.20
N PRO A 634 -12.80 -10.40 29.18
CA PRO A 634 -13.35 -10.49 27.84
C PRO A 634 -14.67 -11.27 27.82
N PRO A 635 -15.61 -10.95 26.91
CA PRO A 635 -16.79 -11.77 26.68
C PRO A 635 -16.43 -13.22 26.31
N ASP A 636 -17.31 -14.17 26.58
CA ASP A 636 -17.12 -15.60 26.31
C ASP A 636 -17.19 -15.96 24.81
N ASP A 637 -17.73 -15.07 23.99
CA ASP A 637 -17.91 -15.24 22.54
C ASP A 637 -16.71 -14.78 21.69
N VAL A 638 -15.56 -14.46 22.30
CA VAL A 638 -14.38 -13.91 21.59
C VAL A 638 -13.37 -14.97 21.15
N GLY A 639 -13.63 -16.24 21.48
CA GLY A 639 -12.71 -17.34 21.25
C GLY A 639 -11.48 -17.30 22.16
N ARG A 640 -10.48 -18.14 21.87
CA ARG A 640 -9.23 -18.20 22.64
C ARG A 640 -8.35 -17.01 22.28
N ARG A 641 -7.94 -16.26 23.31
CA ARG A 641 -6.97 -15.17 23.23
C ARG A 641 -5.64 -15.61 23.84
N PRO A 642 -4.64 -16.05 23.03
CA PRO A 642 -3.29 -16.27 23.55
C PRO A 642 -2.70 -14.97 24.13
N ALA A 643 -1.60 -15.08 24.90
CA ALA A 643 -0.88 -13.89 25.29
C ALA A 643 -0.35 -13.20 24.02
N LEU A 644 -0.50 -11.87 23.95
CA LEU A 644 -0.13 -11.13 22.74
C LEU A 644 1.37 -11.22 22.45
N ASP A 645 2.21 -11.27 23.49
CA ASP A 645 3.66 -11.40 23.35
C ASP A 645 4.09 -12.74 22.74
N ASP A 646 3.27 -13.80 22.86
CA ASP A 646 3.53 -15.09 22.20
C ASP A 646 3.38 -14.99 20.67
N LEU A 647 2.66 -13.98 20.17
CA LEU A 647 2.42 -13.78 18.73
C LEU A 647 3.52 -12.95 18.06
N GLY A 648 4.31 -12.20 18.82
CA GLY A 648 5.34 -11.30 18.32
C GLY A 648 5.38 -9.96 19.05
N PRO A 649 6.39 -9.12 18.76
CA PRO A 649 6.53 -7.83 19.41
C PRO A 649 5.51 -6.82 18.88
N PHE A 650 5.16 -5.88 19.75
CA PHE A 650 4.24 -4.78 19.44
C PHE A 650 4.69 -3.92 18.26
N ARG A 651 6.01 -3.81 18.03
CA ARG A 651 6.62 -3.01 16.95
C ARG A 651 7.52 -3.87 16.09
N TRP A 652 7.57 -3.54 14.79
CA TRP A 652 8.65 -4.03 13.94
C TRP A 652 9.96 -3.34 14.30
N GLN A 653 11.06 -4.09 14.23
CA GLN A 653 12.41 -3.59 14.51
C GLN A 653 13.37 -4.01 13.38
N PRO A 654 14.39 -3.19 13.07
CA PRO A 654 15.42 -3.56 12.09
C PRO A 654 16.25 -4.75 12.56
N LEU A 655 16.85 -5.46 11.61
CA LEU A 655 17.46 -6.77 11.84
C LEU A 655 18.98 -6.70 11.81
N PRO A 656 19.70 -7.50 12.62
CA PRO A 656 21.15 -7.61 12.48
C PRO A 656 21.56 -8.04 11.06
N ALA A 657 22.52 -7.33 10.50
CA ALA A 657 23.15 -7.66 9.24
C ALA A 657 24.04 -8.92 9.41
N PRO A 658 23.95 -9.92 8.52
CA PRO A 658 24.88 -11.04 8.54
C PRO A 658 26.33 -10.57 8.39
N GLY A 659 27.22 -11.02 9.28
CA GLY A 659 28.65 -10.74 9.19
C GLY A 659 29.30 -11.42 7.98
N TRP A 660 30.34 -10.81 7.44
CA TRP A 660 31.12 -11.34 6.33
C TRP A 660 32.55 -10.78 6.33
N GLU A 661 33.46 -11.53 5.71
CA GLU A 661 34.84 -11.16 5.44
C GLU A 661 35.22 -11.69 4.06
N LEU A 662 35.61 -10.79 3.15
CA LEU A 662 35.87 -11.07 1.75
C LEU A 662 37.19 -10.42 1.32
N GLU A 663 37.71 -10.82 0.16
CA GLU A 663 38.90 -10.21 -0.44
C GLU A 663 38.51 -9.21 -1.53
N ASP A 664 39.22 -8.08 -1.62
CA ASP A 664 39.12 -7.17 -2.75
C ASP A 664 39.94 -7.66 -3.96
N ALA A 665 39.97 -6.86 -5.02
CA ALA A 665 40.70 -7.19 -6.24
C ALA A 665 42.22 -7.36 -6.02
N ASP A 666 42.78 -6.76 -4.97
CA ASP A 666 44.20 -6.82 -4.63
C ASP A 666 44.51 -7.90 -3.56
N GLY A 667 43.50 -8.68 -3.15
CA GLY A 667 43.63 -9.72 -2.13
C GLY A 667 43.60 -9.19 -0.69
N LYS A 668 43.26 -7.90 -0.49
CA LYS A 668 43.13 -7.33 0.85
C LYS A 668 41.79 -7.72 1.44
N ARG A 669 41.81 -8.08 2.73
CA ARG A 669 40.61 -8.45 3.50
C ARG A 669 39.76 -7.22 3.85
N VAL A 670 38.49 -7.29 3.49
CA VAL A 670 37.43 -6.33 3.84
C VAL A 670 36.34 -7.08 4.58
N SER A 671 35.84 -6.54 5.69
CA SER A 671 34.79 -7.17 6.48
C SER A 671 33.74 -6.17 6.92
N LEU A 672 32.55 -6.68 7.26
CA LEU A 672 31.49 -5.82 7.79
C LEU A 672 31.91 -5.12 9.09
N GLU A 673 32.72 -5.79 9.93
CA GLU A 673 33.19 -5.24 11.22
C GLU A 673 34.05 -3.98 11.02
N GLN A 674 34.74 -3.83 9.88
CA GLN A 674 35.50 -2.61 9.56
C GLN A 674 34.61 -1.37 9.42
N PHE A 675 33.31 -1.54 9.19
CA PHE A 675 32.34 -0.45 9.11
C PHE A 675 31.64 -0.17 10.45
N LYS A 676 31.93 -0.90 11.53
CA LYS A 676 31.27 -0.68 12.82
C LYS A 676 31.45 0.75 13.32
N GLY A 677 30.37 1.36 13.80
CA GLY A 677 30.36 2.79 14.17
C GLY A 677 30.16 3.75 12.99
N ARG A 678 30.06 3.25 11.76
CA ARG A 678 29.79 4.04 10.54
C ARG A 678 28.75 3.34 9.65
N PRO A 679 27.62 3.98 9.30
CA PRO A 679 26.65 3.39 8.38
C PRO A 679 27.28 3.03 7.02
N VAL A 680 26.84 1.93 6.41
CA VAL A 680 27.37 1.45 5.12
C VAL A 680 26.24 1.06 4.17
N VAL A 681 26.39 1.43 2.89
CA VAL A 681 25.56 0.94 1.79
C VAL A 681 26.30 -0.20 1.08
N LEU A 682 25.70 -1.38 1.06
CA LEU A 682 26.18 -2.55 0.31
C LEU A 682 25.45 -2.64 -1.03
N ILE A 683 26.20 -2.84 -2.11
CA ILE A 683 25.68 -3.12 -3.45
C ILE A 683 26.06 -4.54 -3.84
N PHE A 684 25.09 -5.40 -4.07
CA PHE A 684 25.28 -6.76 -4.55
C PHE A 684 25.31 -6.77 -6.08
N TYR A 685 26.48 -7.11 -6.61
CA TYR A 685 26.90 -6.95 -8.00
C TYR A 685 27.10 -8.32 -8.65
N LEU A 686 26.45 -8.59 -9.79
CA LEU A 686 26.45 -9.89 -10.48
C LEU A 686 27.65 -10.14 -11.41
N GLY A 687 28.75 -9.44 -11.19
CA GLY A 687 29.98 -9.63 -11.94
C GLY A 687 30.11 -8.78 -13.21
N TYR A 688 31.32 -8.81 -13.79
CA TYR A 688 31.75 -8.04 -14.96
C TYR A 688 30.83 -8.20 -16.17
N GLY A 689 30.30 -9.41 -16.38
CA GLY A 689 29.41 -9.71 -17.51
C GLY A 689 28.02 -9.08 -17.40
N CYS A 690 27.64 -8.52 -16.25
CA CYS A 690 26.33 -7.94 -16.04
C CYS A 690 26.30 -6.45 -16.43
N LEU A 691 25.72 -6.13 -17.59
CA LEU A 691 25.56 -4.77 -18.08
C LEU A 691 24.81 -3.86 -17.08
N HIS A 692 23.70 -4.34 -16.53
CA HIS A 692 22.88 -3.55 -15.59
C HIS A 692 23.59 -3.27 -14.27
N CYS A 693 24.43 -4.18 -13.80
CA CYS A 693 25.30 -3.95 -12.66
C CYS A 693 26.35 -2.87 -12.93
N ALA A 694 26.93 -2.84 -14.13
CA ALA A 694 27.84 -1.77 -14.53
C ALA A 694 27.13 -0.41 -14.57
N GLU A 695 25.90 -0.36 -15.11
CA GLU A 695 25.06 0.85 -15.08
C GLU A 695 24.78 1.32 -13.65
N GLN A 696 24.48 0.40 -12.73
CA GLN A 696 24.25 0.73 -11.32
C GLN A 696 25.49 1.35 -10.68
N LEU A 697 26.67 0.75 -10.86
CA LEU A 697 27.92 1.33 -10.35
C LEU A 697 28.20 2.71 -10.96
N GLN A 698 27.91 2.91 -12.25
CA GLN A 698 28.04 4.21 -12.91
C GLN A 698 27.06 5.27 -12.37
N ALA A 699 25.89 4.87 -11.89
CA ALA A 699 24.94 5.76 -11.24
C ALA A 699 25.39 6.16 -9.82
N PHE A 700 25.93 5.22 -9.04
CA PHE A 700 26.34 5.45 -7.65
C PHE A 700 27.73 6.09 -7.52
N ALA A 701 28.69 5.76 -8.38
CA ALA A 701 30.07 6.21 -8.27
C ALA A 701 30.23 7.75 -8.20
N PRO A 702 29.50 8.57 -8.98
CA PRO A 702 29.58 10.03 -8.88
C PRO A 702 29.07 10.58 -7.53
N MET A 703 28.26 9.82 -6.80
CA MET A 703 27.66 10.24 -5.54
C MET A 703 28.45 9.79 -4.30
N VAL A 704 29.51 8.98 -4.43
CA VAL A 704 30.29 8.47 -3.29
C VAL A 704 30.73 9.60 -2.36
N ALA A 705 31.21 10.72 -2.90
CA ALA A 705 31.61 11.88 -2.09
C ALA A 705 30.45 12.49 -1.28
N GLU A 706 29.22 12.46 -1.81
CA GLU A 706 28.02 12.92 -1.09
C GLU A 706 27.64 11.94 0.03
N PHE A 707 27.73 10.62 -0.22
CA PHE A 707 27.54 9.60 0.82
C PHE A 707 28.58 9.74 1.93
N GLU A 708 29.86 9.91 1.60
CA GLU A 708 30.93 10.12 2.56
C GLU A 708 30.72 11.39 3.40
N LYS A 709 30.31 12.50 2.76
CA LYS A 709 29.96 13.74 3.44
C LYS A 709 28.79 13.56 4.41
N ALA A 710 27.85 12.68 4.09
CA ALA A 710 26.75 12.30 4.97
C ALA A 710 27.16 11.25 6.04
N GLY A 711 28.43 10.84 6.07
CA GLY A 711 28.97 9.87 7.02
C GLY A 711 28.76 8.40 6.62
N LEU A 712 28.25 8.13 5.42
CA LEU A 712 28.04 6.76 4.94
C LEU A 712 29.28 6.23 4.22
N ALA A 713 29.61 4.97 4.45
CA ALA A 713 30.54 4.21 3.63
C ALA A 713 29.78 3.49 2.51
N MET A 714 30.52 3.03 1.50
CA MET A 714 29.98 2.21 0.42
C MET A 714 30.90 1.01 0.17
N CYS A 715 30.32 -0.13 -0.19
CA CYS A 715 31.04 -1.31 -0.63
C CYS A 715 30.17 -2.11 -1.61
N ALA A 716 30.78 -2.66 -2.66
CA ALA A 716 30.13 -3.58 -3.58
C ALA A 716 30.65 -5.01 -3.36
N ILE A 717 29.74 -5.97 -3.35
CA ILE A 717 30.01 -7.40 -3.19
C ILE A 717 29.69 -8.08 -4.51
N SER A 718 30.71 -8.64 -5.16
CA SER A 718 30.64 -9.22 -6.50
C SER A 718 30.50 -10.74 -6.45
N THR A 719 29.82 -11.33 -7.44
CA THR A 719 29.87 -12.78 -7.69
C THR A 719 31.17 -13.24 -8.36
N ASP A 720 32.00 -12.30 -8.84
CA ASP A 720 33.27 -12.62 -9.50
C ASP A 720 34.38 -12.98 -8.52
N GLY A 721 35.34 -13.78 -9.00
CA GLY A 721 36.64 -13.97 -8.34
C GLY A 721 37.53 -12.72 -8.43
N PRO A 722 38.62 -12.62 -7.64
CA PRO A 722 39.49 -11.44 -7.63
C PRO A 722 40.05 -11.04 -9.00
N ALA A 723 40.32 -12.02 -9.88
CA ALA A 723 40.84 -11.76 -11.22
C ALA A 723 39.82 -11.07 -12.14
N ASP A 724 38.56 -11.49 -12.12
CA ASP A 724 37.50 -10.88 -12.93
C ASP A 724 37.03 -9.55 -12.29
N LEU A 725 37.13 -9.44 -10.97
CA LEU A 725 36.91 -8.18 -10.26
C LEU A 725 37.83 -7.05 -10.74
N LYS A 726 39.11 -7.36 -11.05
CA LYS A 726 40.04 -6.39 -11.65
C LYS A 726 39.52 -5.87 -12.99
N LYS A 727 38.91 -6.74 -13.81
CA LYS A 727 38.31 -6.31 -15.08
C LYS A 727 37.13 -5.37 -14.84
N SER A 728 36.27 -5.60 -13.85
CA SER A 728 35.20 -4.66 -13.49
C SER A 728 35.74 -3.29 -13.10
N VAL A 729 36.86 -3.23 -12.38
CA VAL A 729 37.52 -1.98 -12.01
C VAL A 729 38.12 -1.29 -13.24
N GLU A 730 38.83 -2.03 -14.10
CA GLU A 730 39.48 -1.51 -15.31
C GLU A 730 38.48 -0.98 -16.35
N ASN A 731 37.30 -1.60 -16.46
CA ASN A 731 36.26 -1.19 -17.39
C ASN A 731 35.43 0.01 -16.92
N TYR A 732 35.74 0.57 -15.75
CA TYR A 732 35.18 1.86 -15.35
C TYR A 732 35.87 3.00 -16.12
N ASP A 733 35.20 3.47 -17.17
CA ASP A 733 35.71 4.44 -18.14
C ASP A 733 35.92 5.87 -17.59
N LYS A 734 35.41 6.16 -16.39
CA LYS A 734 35.46 7.49 -15.74
C LYS A 734 36.60 7.63 -14.70
N GLY A 735 37.61 6.78 -14.76
CA GLY A 735 38.82 6.87 -13.95
C GLY A 735 38.92 5.78 -12.88
N LYS A 736 39.29 6.14 -11.64
CA LYS A 736 39.35 5.17 -10.54
C LYS A 736 37.96 4.99 -9.95
N LEU A 737 37.42 3.77 -9.98
CA LEU A 737 36.15 3.43 -9.36
C LEU A 737 36.22 3.72 -7.84
N PRO A 738 35.41 4.68 -7.32
CA PRO A 738 35.50 5.10 -5.92
C PRO A 738 34.81 4.15 -4.95
N ILE A 739 34.10 3.15 -5.45
CA ILE A 739 33.40 2.14 -4.63
C ILE A 739 34.33 0.93 -4.45
N PRO A 740 34.72 0.54 -3.23
CA PRO A 740 35.46 -0.69 -2.99
C PRO A 740 34.67 -1.92 -3.43
N LEU A 741 35.31 -2.83 -4.17
CA LEU A 741 34.71 -4.09 -4.61
C LEU A 741 35.33 -5.26 -3.87
N THR A 742 34.50 -6.23 -3.50
CA THR A 742 34.91 -7.48 -2.84
C THR A 742 34.39 -8.68 -3.61
N SER A 743 35.14 -9.78 -3.58
CA SER A 743 34.83 -11.03 -4.27
C SER A 743 34.07 -11.98 -3.35
N ASN A 744 32.88 -12.39 -3.78
CA ASN A 744 32.06 -13.43 -3.16
C ASN A 744 31.69 -14.53 -4.17
N ALA A 745 32.70 -15.13 -4.82
CA ALA A 745 32.49 -16.21 -5.80
C ALA A 745 31.76 -17.45 -5.23
N GLY A 746 31.83 -17.68 -3.91
CA GLY A 746 31.09 -18.76 -3.23
C GLY A 746 29.61 -18.49 -2.98
N LEU A 747 29.14 -17.25 -3.20
CA LEU A 747 27.77 -16.77 -3.01
C LEU A 747 27.23 -16.90 -1.56
N GLU A 748 28.07 -17.22 -0.59
CA GLU A 748 27.66 -17.38 0.81
C GLU A 748 27.11 -16.07 1.40
N VAL A 749 27.65 -14.92 1.01
CA VAL A 749 27.16 -13.61 1.46
C VAL A 749 25.88 -13.22 0.72
N PHE A 750 25.79 -13.48 -0.60
CA PHE A 750 24.54 -13.31 -1.36
C PHE A 750 23.39 -14.10 -0.72
N LYS A 751 23.63 -15.38 -0.36
CA LYS A 751 22.63 -16.23 0.31
C LYS A 751 22.30 -15.73 1.72
N ALA A 752 23.28 -15.31 2.50
CA ALA A 752 23.06 -14.79 3.86
C ALA A 752 22.18 -13.52 3.87
N TYR A 753 22.31 -12.66 2.86
CA TYR A 753 21.50 -11.46 2.70
C TYR A 753 20.20 -11.68 1.91
N ARG A 754 19.90 -12.92 1.51
CA ARG A 754 18.72 -13.26 0.68
C ARG A 754 18.73 -12.55 -0.68
N VAL A 755 19.91 -12.23 -1.21
CA VAL A 755 20.13 -11.67 -2.55
C VAL A 755 20.39 -12.80 -3.55
N PHE A 756 19.60 -13.86 -3.45
CA PHE A 756 19.76 -15.11 -4.20
C PHE A 756 18.38 -15.68 -4.51
N ASP A 757 18.22 -16.41 -5.58
CA ASP A 757 17.00 -17.17 -5.88
C ASP A 757 17.24 -18.65 -5.57
N ASP A 758 16.60 -19.14 -4.51
CA ASP A 758 16.68 -20.54 -4.11
C ASP A 758 15.97 -21.49 -5.09
N PHE A 759 15.04 -21.01 -5.92
CA PHE A 759 14.32 -21.86 -6.87
C PHE A 759 15.15 -22.11 -8.14
N GLU A 760 15.81 -21.08 -8.65
CA GLU A 760 16.60 -21.16 -9.88
C GLU A 760 18.12 -21.23 -9.63
N GLN A 761 18.54 -21.19 -8.36
CA GLN A 761 19.94 -21.27 -7.92
C GLN A 761 20.84 -20.20 -8.55
N GLN A 762 20.34 -18.97 -8.64
CA GLN A 762 21.07 -17.85 -9.24
C GLN A 762 21.10 -16.61 -8.33
N PRO A 763 22.17 -15.79 -8.39
CA PRO A 763 22.25 -14.55 -7.62
C PRO A 763 21.28 -13.48 -8.16
N LEU A 764 20.84 -12.59 -7.28
CA LEU A 764 19.98 -11.45 -7.60
C LEU A 764 20.72 -10.13 -7.42
N HIS A 765 20.13 -9.03 -7.86
CA HIS A 765 20.62 -7.70 -7.51
C HIS A 765 20.14 -7.33 -6.12
N GLY A 766 20.93 -6.54 -5.39
CA GLY A 766 20.54 -6.06 -4.07
C GLY A 766 21.24 -4.77 -3.68
N THR A 767 20.53 -3.90 -2.98
CA THR A 767 21.11 -2.72 -2.33
C THR A 767 20.65 -2.72 -0.89
N VAL A 768 21.58 -2.61 0.06
CA VAL A 768 21.29 -2.73 1.51
C VAL A 768 21.92 -1.58 2.27
N LEU A 769 21.15 -0.93 3.13
CA LEU A 769 21.63 0.08 4.08
C LEU A 769 21.75 -0.55 5.47
N ILE A 770 22.95 -0.46 6.05
CA ILE A 770 23.26 -0.91 7.40
C ILE A 770 23.66 0.31 8.24
N ASP A 771 23.12 0.44 9.44
CA ASP A 771 23.45 1.53 10.36
C ASP A 771 24.74 1.27 11.17
N GLU A 772 25.15 2.26 11.97
CA GLU A 772 26.35 2.19 12.82
C GLU A 772 26.33 1.05 13.85
N SER A 773 25.15 0.52 14.18
CA SER A 773 24.95 -0.59 15.11
C SER A 773 24.92 -1.95 14.41
N GLY A 774 25.08 -1.99 13.09
CA GLY A 774 25.06 -3.22 12.31
C GLY A 774 23.64 -3.72 11.99
N LEU A 775 22.62 -2.87 12.05
CA LEU A 775 21.24 -3.24 11.72
C LEU A 775 20.90 -2.86 10.28
N VAL A 776 20.24 -3.76 9.57
CA VAL A 776 19.67 -3.53 8.23
C VAL A 776 18.47 -2.61 8.37
N ARG A 777 18.63 -1.37 7.91
CA ARG A 777 17.59 -0.33 7.96
C ARG A 777 16.77 -0.24 6.70
N TRP A 778 17.36 -0.58 5.56
CA TRP A 778 16.69 -0.57 4.26
C TRP A 778 17.31 -1.61 3.34
N GLN A 779 16.50 -2.22 2.46
CA GLN A 779 16.98 -3.07 1.39
C GLN A 779 16.04 -3.02 0.19
N ASP A 780 16.60 -3.22 -1.00
CA ASP A 780 15.87 -3.59 -2.22
C ASP A 780 16.57 -4.81 -2.83
N ILE A 781 15.80 -5.85 -3.14
CA ILE A 781 16.29 -7.11 -3.72
C ILE A 781 15.39 -7.46 -4.89
N SER A 782 15.97 -7.58 -6.08
CA SER A 782 15.22 -7.72 -7.31
C SER A 782 16.03 -8.38 -8.43
N TYR A 783 15.33 -8.79 -9.47
CA TYR A 783 15.95 -9.25 -10.72
C TYR A 783 16.59 -8.09 -11.50
N GLU A 784 16.18 -6.85 -11.24
CA GLU A 784 16.77 -5.59 -11.74
C GLU A 784 17.51 -4.85 -10.61
N PRO A 785 18.62 -4.16 -10.89
CA PRO A 785 19.31 -3.36 -9.88
C PRO A 785 18.53 -2.09 -9.49
N PHE A 786 18.70 -1.64 -8.25
CA PHE A 786 18.14 -0.38 -7.78
C PHE A 786 18.97 0.81 -8.29
N MET A 787 18.37 1.69 -9.09
CA MET A 787 19.08 2.73 -9.87
C MET A 787 18.96 4.17 -9.31
N ASP A 788 18.46 4.36 -8.08
CA ASP A 788 18.23 5.71 -7.52
C ASP A 788 19.11 6.01 -6.28
N PRO A 789 20.39 6.36 -6.47
CA PRO A 789 21.29 6.69 -5.36
C PRO A 789 20.86 7.92 -4.55
N LYS A 790 20.18 8.89 -5.18
CA LYS A 790 19.65 10.08 -4.48
C LYS A 790 18.56 9.70 -3.50
N PHE A 791 17.68 8.78 -3.89
CA PHE A 791 16.71 8.21 -2.97
C PHE A 791 17.39 7.52 -1.79
N VAL A 792 18.38 6.64 -2.04
CA VAL A 792 19.09 5.92 -0.95
C VAL A 792 19.73 6.89 0.02
N LEU A 793 20.41 7.93 -0.47
CA LEU A 793 21.04 8.96 0.36
C LEU A 793 20.01 9.71 1.23
N THR A 794 18.89 10.12 0.61
CA THR A 794 17.81 10.84 1.31
C THR A 794 17.14 9.97 2.37
N GLU A 795 16.88 8.72 2.04
CA GLU A 795 16.24 7.77 2.94
C GLU A 795 17.16 7.34 4.07
N ALA A 796 18.47 7.19 3.81
CA ALA A 796 19.46 6.94 4.84
C ALA A 796 19.54 8.10 5.84
N ALA A 797 19.58 9.36 5.36
CA ALA A 797 19.57 10.52 6.24
C ALA A 797 18.33 10.54 7.16
N ARG A 798 17.16 10.15 6.62
CA ARG A 798 15.92 10.06 7.39
C ARG A 798 15.96 8.96 8.45
N LEU A 799 16.33 7.74 8.06
CA LEU A 799 16.34 6.56 8.94
C LEU A 799 17.39 6.73 10.05
N LEU A 800 18.60 7.16 9.70
CA LEU A 800 19.70 7.34 10.65
C LEU A 800 19.48 8.55 11.57
N GLY A 801 18.76 9.57 11.10
CA GLY A 801 18.35 10.72 11.91
C GLY A 801 17.37 10.38 13.03
N GLN A 802 16.55 9.34 12.87
CA GLN A 802 15.57 8.92 13.88
C GLN A 802 16.23 8.38 15.15
N SER A 803 17.21 7.49 14.99
CA SER A 803 17.92 6.87 16.11
C SER A 803 18.64 7.90 16.99
N ARG A 804 19.14 8.98 16.39
CA ARG A 804 19.76 10.10 17.12
C ARG A 804 18.73 10.97 17.85
N SER A 805 17.53 11.11 17.30
CA SER A 805 16.45 11.89 17.92
C SER A 805 15.85 11.20 19.15
N GLU A 806 15.70 9.86 19.14
CA GLU A 806 15.21 9.12 20.32
C GLU A 806 16.17 9.23 21.50
N ALA A 807 17.48 9.08 21.28
CA ALA A 807 18.48 9.30 22.32
C ALA A 807 18.42 10.71 22.91
N SER A 808 18.08 11.73 22.10
CA SER A 808 17.93 13.11 22.56
C SER A 808 16.64 13.35 23.36
N LEU A 809 15.59 12.55 23.11
CA LEU A 809 14.33 12.62 23.83
C LEU A 809 14.40 11.89 25.18
N THR A 810 15.13 10.77 25.27
CA THR A 810 15.35 10.04 26.53
C THR A 810 16.29 10.74 27.52
N VAL A 811 17.11 11.70 27.06
CA VAL A 811 18.05 12.47 27.91
C VAL A 811 17.38 13.69 28.56
N ARG A 812 16.10 13.95 28.25
CA ARG A 812 15.29 15.03 28.88
C ARG A 812 14.29 14.49 29.92
N GLU A 813 14.69 13.49 30.70
CA GLU A 813 14.00 13.11 31.95
C GLU A 813 14.55 13.86 33.16
#